data_AF-A0A813E435-F1
#
_entry.id   AF-A0A813E435-F1
#
_cell.length_a   1.000
_cell.length_b   1.000
_cell.length_c   1.000
_cell.angle_alpha   90.00
_cell.angle_beta   90.00
_cell.angle_gamma   90.00
#
_symmetry.space_group_name_H-M   'P 1'
#
loop_
_entity.id
_entity.type
_entity.pdbx_description
1 polymer ?
#
loop_
_entity_poly.entity_id
_entity_poly.type
_entity_poly.pdbx_seq_one_letter_code
_entity_poly.pdbx_strand_id
1 'polypeptide(L)'
;MALRVVLLCSTATLAWSVVQKKPHVLLILADDYGWSNIGAHVREASDEGDAESPMQQLRKEIHTPNMDAMVDEGILLERHYAYKICSPSRSSLQSGRLAVHVNMENVGVTVTNPADPVNGYAGIPRNMTGLAQKLHSAGYKTHMVGKWDAGMATPEHTPLGRGYDSWVGYFQHANDYWRKSMPLQATGEIDNCLNKFTDLFMHNATYRGGVKDGISLSPKCLKDPESDIECYEEHLFKTRAIEVIKEHDTSNSDSPLFLFYAFHLLHTPLQVPQAYLRKIDEMVASAGGEKISSSNRRLYAAMTFYMDEAIGEVVQALKAKSMWEDTLVVFMSDNGGPIYVPGSANNYPLKGGKYSDWEGGVRTNAFMSGGFIPQANRGSKFSGVLSIADWYGTLCELAGVESTDHAALAANSWLAARGLPLLAPVDSVAQWQFILNNSNGRSDPLHISENSALHWPYKLITGRQLYSSWTGPLYPNCTTIESVQADQGPLFHDLKVFDVAIEPANSPEEIDRLTQAFDCRSGCLFNIEADPTEHTDLADQPEHAATLAAMQNQLKQLNDKAFSPKRGEPQFSACEASVDNGGFYGPFVQVEGWYSPMPPRTPMEQQHDELTKDLLRIVNSEIVEKGAQSVAQKLFPKLRSPWMKSLDKCLTNDTKTSTEVSITGALEALGLAPLTSVDVKCCCNAFGMPVQGQTPKALDAEQEPSPSTPSSPSCGAGRLAAGLAPAEGQTPKALDAEQEPSPSTPSSPRCGARRLAAGLAPAEITTLQSGGPGVYVVTQKVSLTTGSAKASPRIEWLSAGTHVQVLEVQCRLEDNRVRGRIEEPAGWISLASLEDISNRWAVMDLEKSNRWIVGGVERLKELTRNLEAAEQVTKEMQEAATAKLSELYQREAEVAEELVQSQSESHDLRDRCVQHESARRDAKLALKAVCLQVDSPGVYCLSSSVDVTEGPARGSPKCERLATDTVVHVVEVVHRLQERRVRGRIESPAGWISLLDIDEGSRWADKQLDASNEWIAQIPSAGSIAAGGLEDCLSL
;
A
#
# COMPACT_ATOMS: atom_id res chain seq x y z
N MET A 1 -84.93 -37.67 -16.68
CA MET A 1 -84.50 -39.08 -16.77
C MET A 1 -83.02 -39.08 -17.17
N ALA A 2 -82.16 -39.68 -16.35
CA ALA A 2 -80.78 -40.19 -16.56
C ALA A 2 -79.78 -39.33 -17.39
N LEU A 3 -78.67 -38.80 -16.85
CA LEU A 3 -77.47 -39.44 -16.26
C LEU A 3 -76.59 -40.25 -17.25
N ARG A 4 -75.27 -39.89 -17.29
CA ARG A 4 -74.05 -40.64 -17.75
C ARG A 4 -73.53 -40.38 -19.18
N VAL A 5 -72.22 -40.37 -19.48
CA VAL A 5 -70.91 -40.15 -18.81
C VAL A 5 -69.85 -40.21 -19.94
N VAL A 6 -68.88 -39.29 -19.91
CA VAL A 6 -67.46 -39.35 -20.33
C VAL A 6 -67.02 -40.27 -21.49
N LEU A 7 -66.39 -39.67 -22.53
CA LEU A 7 -65.05 -40.06 -23.00
C LEU A 7 -64.43 -38.91 -23.84
N LEU A 8 -63.59 -38.10 -23.18
CA LEU A 8 -62.68 -37.11 -23.78
C LEU A 8 -61.26 -37.66 -23.56
N CYS A 9 -60.61 -38.11 -24.64
CA CYS A 9 -59.25 -38.65 -24.59
C CYS A 9 -58.33 -37.82 -25.50
N SER A 10 -57.51 -36.98 -24.85
CA SER A 10 -56.06 -36.92 -25.00
C SER A 10 -55.46 -36.60 -26.39
N THR A 11 -55.41 -35.32 -26.76
CA THR A 11 -54.27 -34.79 -27.53
C THR A 11 -53.24 -34.26 -26.55
N ALA A 12 -52.28 -35.11 -26.17
CA ALA A 12 -51.11 -34.71 -25.42
C ALA A 12 -50.27 -33.75 -26.28
N THR A 13 -50.27 -32.47 -25.92
CA THR A 13 -49.22 -31.54 -26.33
C THR A 13 -47.94 -31.95 -25.62
N LEU A 14 -47.10 -32.72 -26.30
CA LEU A 14 -45.68 -32.85 -25.99
C LEU A 14 -45.04 -31.47 -26.19
N ALA A 15 -45.06 -30.64 -25.15
CA ALA A 15 -44.11 -29.54 -25.04
C ALA A 15 -42.74 -30.20 -24.88
N TRP A 16 -41.95 -30.25 -25.95
CA TRP A 16 -40.51 -30.42 -25.84
C TRP A 16 -40.00 -29.26 -24.96
N SER A 17 -39.75 -29.55 -23.69
CA SER A 17 -38.86 -28.74 -22.87
C SER A 17 -37.51 -28.77 -23.60
N VAL A 18 -37.18 -27.67 -24.26
CA VAL A 18 -35.79 -27.43 -24.68
C VAL A 18 -35.02 -27.37 -23.36
N VAL A 19 -34.25 -28.42 -23.07
CA VAL A 19 -33.32 -28.41 -21.94
C VAL A 19 -32.34 -27.28 -22.23
N GLN A 20 -32.48 -26.16 -21.52
CA GLN A 20 -31.58 -25.03 -21.67
C GLN A 20 -30.20 -25.47 -21.20
N LYS A 21 -29.23 -25.46 -22.11
CA LYS A 21 -27.86 -25.88 -21.83
C LYS A 21 -27.25 -24.98 -20.76
N LYS A 22 -26.69 -25.57 -19.71
CA LYS A 22 -26.01 -24.86 -18.63
C LYS A 22 -24.69 -24.26 -19.15
N PRO A 23 -24.43 -22.96 -18.97
CA PRO A 23 -23.17 -22.36 -19.42
C PRO A 23 -22.00 -22.76 -18.50
N HIS A 24 -20.79 -22.80 -19.05
CA HIS A 24 -19.60 -22.56 -18.22
C HIS A 24 -19.65 -21.10 -17.76
N VAL A 25 -19.21 -20.81 -16.54
CA VAL A 25 -19.25 -19.47 -15.95
C VAL A 25 -17.84 -19.08 -15.52
N LEU A 26 -17.34 -17.99 -16.08
CA LEU A 26 -16.15 -17.29 -15.59
C LEU A 26 -16.62 -15.99 -14.93
N LEU A 27 -16.61 -15.97 -13.61
CA LEU A 27 -16.97 -14.81 -12.80
C LEU A 27 -15.67 -14.10 -12.40
N ILE A 28 -15.49 -12.86 -12.85
CA ILE A 28 -14.30 -12.05 -12.60
C ILE A 28 -14.68 -10.89 -11.68
N LEU A 29 -13.93 -10.74 -10.59
CA LEU A 29 -14.10 -9.64 -9.64
C LEU A 29 -12.79 -8.86 -9.51
N ALA A 30 -12.81 -7.60 -9.91
CA ALA A 30 -11.75 -6.64 -9.63
C ALA A 30 -11.92 -6.03 -8.24
N ASP A 31 -10.80 -5.68 -7.62
CA ASP A 31 -10.74 -4.98 -6.33
C ASP A 31 -10.49 -3.49 -6.58
N ASP A 32 -11.21 -2.58 -5.93
CA ASP A 32 -10.90 -1.14 -5.97
C ASP A 32 -10.85 -0.53 -7.40
N TYR A 33 -11.63 -1.04 -8.35
CA TYR A 33 -11.54 -0.62 -9.75
C TYR A 33 -12.41 0.60 -10.08
N GLY A 34 -11.76 1.73 -10.38
CA GLY A 34 -12.45 3.00 -10.60
C GLY A 34 -13.18 3.13 -11.93
N TRP A 35 -14.29 3.88 -11.93
CA TRP A 35 -15.23 3.98 -13.07
C TRP A 35 -14.57 4.40 -14.39
N SER A 36 -13.66 5.38 -14.38
CA SER A 36 -12.95 5.83 -15.58
C SER A 36 -11.62 5.10 -15.82
N ASN A 37 -11.45 3.91 -15.25
CA ASN A 37 -10.25 3.10 -15.46
C ASN A 37 -10.47 1.94 -16.43
N ILE A 38 -11.66 1.84 -17.04
CA ILE A 38 -11.96 0.97 -18.17
C ILE A 38 -12.19 1.81 -19.43
N GLY A 39 -11.63 1.35 -20.56
CA GLY A 39 -11.77 2.00 -21.87
C GLY A 39 -13.23 2.18 -22.28
N ALA A 40 -14.07 1.17 -22.04
CA ALA A 40 -15.52 1.19 -22.30
C ALA A 40 -16.25 2.47 -21.82
N HIS A 41 -15.88 3.05 -20.68
CA HIS A 41 -16.53 4.27 -20.15
C HIS A 41 -15.92 5.59 -20.64
N VAL A 42 -14.71 5.56 -21.22
CA VAL A 42 -14.01 6.78 -21.68
C VAL A 42 -14.02 6.94 -23.20
N ARG A 43 -14.39 5.90 -23.95
CA ARG A 43 -14.48 5.90 -25.43
C ARG A 43 -15.50 6.89 -25.99
N GLU A 44 -16.69 7.03 -25.38
CA GLU A 44 -17.84 7.76 -25.96
C GLU A 44 -18.03 9.21 -25.47
N ALA A 45 -17.23 9.70 -24.53
CA ALA A 45 -17.33 11.10 -24.08
C ALA A 45 -17.11 12.05 -25.28
N SER A 46 -17.99 13.02 -25.53
CA SER A 46 -18.01 13.78 -26.78
C SER A 46 -16.66 14.45 -27.11
N ASP A 47 -16.22 14.30 -28.36
CA ASP A 47 -15.05 14.99 -28.96
C ASP A 47 -15.31 16.48 -29.23
N GLU A 48 -16.16 17.13 -28.43
CA GLU A 48 -16.40 18.57 -28.54
C GLU A 48 -15.30 19.34 -27.80
N GLY A 49 -14.10 19.33 -28.37
CA GLY A 49 -12.96 20.11 -27.89
C GLY A 49 -11.64 19.73 -28.56
N ASP A 50 -10.74 20.71 -28.66
CA ASP A 50 -9.42 20.66 -29.29
C ASP A 50 -8.64 19.35 -29.08
N ALA A 51 -7.73 19.03 -30.01
CA ALA A 51 -6.86 17.83 -30.03
C ALA A 51 -5.89 17.68 -28.82
N GLU A 52 -6.11 18.45 -27.75
CA GLU A 52 -5.33 18.50 -26.51
C GLU A 52 -6.22 18.49 -25.24
N SER A 53 -7.46 18.00 -25.31
CA SER A 53 -8.35 18.00 -24.14
C SER A 53 -7.92 16.99 -23.04
N PRO A 54 -8.15 17.27 -21.73
CA PRO A 54 -7.85 16.33 -20.64
C PRO A 54 -8.50 14.95 -20.79
N MET A 55 -9.65 14.86 -21.47
CA MET A 55 -10.30 13.59 -21.78
C MET A 55 -9.52 12.76 -22.81
N GLN A 56 -8.89 13.40 -23.79
CA GLN A 56 -8.03 12.69 -24.74
C GLN A 56 -6.78 12.14 -24.05
N GLN A 57 -6.22 12.88 -23.09
CA GLN A 57 -5.11 12.35 -22.28
C GLN A 57 -5.57 11.16 -21.42
N LEU A 58 -6.74 11.20 -20.78
CA LEU A 58 -7.28 10.07 -20.01
C LEU A 58 -7.39 8.80 -20.87
N ARG A 59 -7.91 8.93 -22.10
CA ARG A 59 -8.01 7.80 -23.04
C ARG A 59 -6.65 7.19 -23.41
N LYS A 60 -5.60 8.00 -23.38
CA LYS A 60 -4.23 7.55 -23.63
C LYS A 60 -3.59 6.94 -22.37
N GLU A 61 -4.11 7.19 -21.17
CA GLU A 61 -3.67 6.53 -19.93
C GLU A 61 -4.31 5.15 -19.73
N ILE A 62 -5.56 5.00 -20.18
CA ILE A 62 -6.33 3.77 -19.99
C ILE A 62 -6.12 2.80 -21.14
N HIS A 63 -5.47 1.68 -20.83
CA HIS A 63 -5.21 0.62 -21.79
C HIS A 63 -5.89 -0.68 -21.35
N THR A 64 -7.08 -0.94 -21.88
CA THR A 64 -7.88 -2.15 -21.60
C THR A 64 -8.40 -2.83 -22.89
N PRO A 65 -7.54 -3.11 -23.89
CA PRO A 65 -8.00 -3.60 -25.19
C PRO A 65 -8.75 -4.94 -25.12
N ASN A 66 -8.40 -5.85 -24.20
CA ASN A 66 -9.07 -7.15 -24.10
C ASN A 66 -10.45 -7.01 -23.48
N MET A 67 -10.56 -6.33 -22.32
CA MET A 67 -11.85 -6.09 -21.67
C MET A 67 -12.76 -5.26 -22.55
N ASP A 68 -12.22 -4.27 -23.25
CA ASP A 68 -13.02 -3.46 -24.14
C ASP A 68 -13.58 -4.27 -25.32
N ALA A 69 -12.77 -5.15 -25.93
CA ALA A 69 -13.25 -6.06 -26.97
C ALA A 69 -14.33 -7.01 -26.45
N MET A 70 -14.23 -7.44 -25.19
CA MET A 70 -15.26 -8.23 -24.53
C MET A 70 -16.56 -7.46 -24.32
N VAL A 71 -16.49 -6.14 -24.07
CA VAL A 71 -17.65 -5.25 -24.01
C VAL A 71 -18.26 -5.08 -25.40
N ASP A 72 -17.44 -4.85 -26.43
CA ASP A 72 -17.89 -4.68 -27.83
C ASP A 72 -18.64 -5.93 -28.34
N GLU A 73 -18.24 -7.13 -27.89
CA GLU A 73 -18.91 -8.41 -28.18
C GLU A 73 -19.92 -8.84 -27.10
N GLY A 74 -20.17 -8.00 -26.10
CA GLY A 74 -20.89 -8.34 -24.87
C GLY A 74 -22.06 -7.42 -24.54
N ILE A 75 -22.34 -7.26 -23.25
CA ILE A 75 -23.36 -6.34 -22.72
C ILE A 75 -22.69 -5.51 -21.62
N LEU A 76 -22.63 -4.19 -21.79
CA LEU A 76 -22.18 -3.27 -20.74
C LEU A 76 -23.29 -3.09 -19.70
N LEU A 77 -22.99 -3.23 -18.41
CA LEU A 77 -23.97 -3.09 -17.34
C LEU A 77 -23.84 -1.69 -16.73
N GLU A 78 -24.65 -0.75 -17.18
CA GLU A 78 -24.45 0.67 -16.83
C GLU A 78 -24.78 0.99 -15.37
N ARG A 79 -25.62 0.19 -14.72
CA ARG A 79 -26.16 0.44 -13.37
C ARG A 79 -25.98 -0.76 -12.45
N HIS A 80 -24.74 -1.24 -12.38
CA HIS A 80 -24.31 -2.25 -11.43
C HIS A 80 -23.87 -1.59 -10.12
N TYR A 81 -24.39 -2.06 -8.99
CA TYR A 81 -24.15 -1.51 -7.66
C TYR A 81 -23.59 -2.56 -6.71
N ALA A 82 -22.57 -2.19 -5.96
CA ALA A 82 -21.99 -2.95 -4.87
C ALA A 82 -22.04 -2.15 -3.56
N TYR A 83 -21.46 -2.69 -2.50
CA TYR A 83 -21.23 -1.91 -1.28
C TYR A 83 -20.02 -0.99 -1.45
N LYS A 84 -19.86 -0.01 -0.55
CA LYS A 84 -18.78 0.98 -0.59
C LYS A 84 -17.38 0.43 -0.23
N ILE A 85 -17.27 -0.83 0.19
CA ILE A 85 -16.05 -1.52 0.67
C ILE A 85 -16.11 -3.04 0.35
N CYS A 86 -14.95 -3.67 0.21
CA CYS A 86 -14.68 -5.05 -0.20
C CYS A 86 -15.44 -6.16 0.57
N SER A 87 -15.15 -6.41 1.85
CA SER A 87 -15.67 -7.56 2.62
C SER A 87 -17.21 -7.67 2.60
N PRO A 88 -17.98 -6.57 2.81
CA PRO A 88 -19.42 -6.55 2.63
C PRO A 88 -19.89 -6.93 1.21
N SER A 89 -19.26 -6.39 0.17
CA SER A 89 -19.61 -6.70 -1.23
C SER A 89 -19.34 -8.16 -1.57
N ARG A 90 -18.22 -8.70 -1.14
CA ARG A 90 -17.84 -10.11 -1.35
C ARG A 90 -18.78 -11.05 -0.59
N SER A 91 -19.12 -10.71 0.65
CA SER A 91 -20.15 -11.42 1.42
C SER A 91 -21.51 -11.39 0.74
N SER A 92 -21.87 -10.26 0.11
CA SER A 92 -23.12 -10.09 -0.63
C SER A 92 -23.18 -10.97 -1.87
N LEU A 93 -22.11 -10.97 -2.68
CA LEU A 93 -21.97 -11.81 -3.87
C LEU A 93 -22.11 -13.30 -3.53
N GLN A 94 -21.41 -13.76 -2.50
CA GLN A 94 -21.39 -15.17 -2.14
C GLN A 94 -22.70 -15.65 -1.52
N SER A 95 -23.46 -14.79 -0.82
CA SER A 95 -24.67 -15.19 -0.08
C SER A 95 -25.99 -14.82 -0.77
N GLY A 96 -25.94 -14.00 -1.83
CA GLY A 96 -27.13 -13.48 -2.52
C GLY A 96 -27.93 -12.48 -1.68
N ARG A 97 -27.32 -11.91 -0.65
CA ARG A 97 -27.94 -10.94 0.26
C ARG A 97 -27.28 -9.60 0.10
N LEU A 98 -28.02 -8.52 0.32
CA LEU A 98 -27.44 -7.18 0.39
C LEU A 98 -26.57 -7.09 1.66
N ALA A 99 -25.56 -6.21 1.66
CA ALA A 99 -24.62 -6.07 2.76
C ALA A 99 -25.32 -5.91 4.12
N VAL A 100 -26.39 -5.11 4.15
CA VAL A 100 -27.29 -4.88 5.29
C VAL A 100 -27.95 -6.14 5.87
N HIS A 101 -27.94 -7.26 5.14
CA HIS A 101 -28.53 -8.53 5.53
C HIS A 101 -27.49 -9.66 5.72
N VAL A 102 -26.19 -9.38 5.55
CA VAL A 102 -25.11 -10.39 5.70
C VAL A 102 -23.91 -9.87 6.46
N ASN A 103 -23.33 -8.75 6.05
CA ASN A 103 -22.15 -8.13 6.63
C ASN A 103 -22.03 -6.68 6.16
N MET A 104 -22.11 -5.72 7.08
CA MET A 104 -21.86 -4.29 6.82
C MET A 104 -20.49 -3.83 7.36
N GLU A 105 -19.81 -4.70 8.10
CA GLU A 105 -18.59 -4.37 8.82
C GLU A 105 -17.35 -4.86 8.05
N ASN A 106 -16.33 -4.02 7.98
CA ASN A 106 -15.00 -4.37 7.47
C ASN A 106 -14.06 -4.66 8.66
N VAL A 107 -14.42 -5.66 9.45
CA VAL A 107 -13.66 -6.08 10.63
C VAL A 107 -12.56 -7.08 10.26
N GLY A 108 -11.48 -7.06 11.04
CA GLY A 108 -10.38 -8.01 10.90
C GLY A 108 -10.88 -9.45 10.90
N VAL A 109 -10.31 -10.27 10.02
CA VAL A 109 -10.76 -11.66 9.80
C VAL A 109 -10.55 -12.59 11.03
N THR A 110 -9.85 -12.10 12.06
CA THR A 110 -9.60 -12.75 13.36
C THR A 110 -10.72 -12.52 14.38
N VAL A 111 -11.71 -11.67 14.07
CA VAL A 111 -12.81 -11.33 14.99
C VAL A 111 -13.78 -12.50 15.15
N THR A 112 -14.03 -12.88 16.41
CA THR A 112 -15.06 -13.88 16.75
C THR A 112 -15.78 -13.56 18.06
N ASN A 113 -17.00 -14.06 18.17
CA ASN A 113 -17.88 -14.07 19.32
C ASN A 113 -18.30 -15.52 19.59
N PRO A 114 -17.63 -16.23 20.51
CA PRO A 114 -17.97 -17.61 20.85
C PRO A 114 -19.39 -17.81 21.37
N ALA A 115 -20.07 -16.75 21.86
CA ALA A 115 -21.44 -16.83 22.34
C ALA A 115 -22.48 -16.89 21.20
N ASP A 116 -22.12 -16.43 20.00
CA ASP A 116 -22.90 -16.59 18.78
C ASP A 116 -22.09 -17.41 17.76
N PRO A 117 -22.16 -18.74 17.83
CA PRO A 117 -21.40 -19.61 16.95
C PRO A 117 -22.00 -19.67 15.54
N VAL A 118 -22.90 -18.78 15.12
CA VAL A 118 -23.41 -18.77 13.74
C VAL A 118 -23.09 -17.45 13.07
N ASN A 119 -23.46 -16.35 13.72
CA ASN A 119 -23.32 -14.99 13.18
C ASN A 119 -22.08 -14.27 13.73
N GLY A 120 -21.56 -14.73 14.86
CA GLY A 120 -20.51 -14.07 15.64
C GLY A 120 -19.11 -14.23 15.05
N TYR A 121 -18.94 -14.15 13.75
CA TYR A 121 -17.62 -14.22 13.10
C TYR A 121 -17.51 -13.14 12.03
N ALA A 122 -16.30 -12.71 11.71
CA ALA A 122 -16.07 -11.86 10.55
C ALA A 122 -16.58 -12.53 9.25
N GLY A 123 -17.25 -11.74 8.39
CA GLY A 123 -17.76 -12.21 7.10
C GLY A 123 -19.12 -12.92 7.14
N ILE A 124 -19.28 -13.95 6.31
CA ILE A 124 -20.57 -14.61 6.06
C ILE A 124 -20.93 -15.55 7.23
N PRO A 125 -22.13 -15.47 7.82
CA PRO A 125 -22.58 -16.43 8.83
C PRO A 125 -22.50 -17.90 8.37
N ARG A 126 -22.21 -18.82 9.30
CA ARG A 126 -21.90 -20.24 8.96
C ARG A 126 -23.05 -20.97 8.27
N ASN A 127 -24.29 -20.62 8.58
CA ASN A 127 -25.49 -21.27 8.04
C ASN A 127 -26.07 -20.60 6.78
N MET A 128 -25.40 -19.59 6.20
CA MET A 128 -25.79 -19.06 4.90
C MET A 128 -25.17 -19.90 3.76
N THR A 129 -26.00 -20.37 2.84
CA THR A 129 -25.56 -21.19 1.71
C THR A 129 -24.86 -20.33 0.65
N GLY A 130 -23.61 -20.66 0.33
CA GLY A 130 -22.80 -19.93 -0.64
C GLY A 130 -23.18 -20.20 -2.11
N LEU A 131 -22.81 -19.27 -3.00
CA LEU A 131 -23.04 -19.36 -4.45
C LEU A 131 -22.44 -20.64 -5.04
N ALA A 132 -21.18 -20.96 -4.70
CA ALA A 132 -20.54 -22.16 -5.19
C ALA A 132 -21.23 -23.44 -4.70
N GLN A 133 -21.74 -23.48 -3.45
CA GLN A 133 -22.56 -24.61 -2.99
C GLN A 133 -23.81 -24.82 -3.84
N LYS A 134 -24.50 -23.73 -4.22
CA LYS A 134 -25.66 -23.80 -5.12
C LYS A 134 -25.29 -24.36 -6.48
N LEU A 135 -24.24 -23.83 -7.11
CA LEU A 135 -23.80 -24.28 -8.44
C LEU A 135 -23.25 -25.71 -8.41
N HIS A 136 -22.50 -26.08 -7.36
CA HIS A 136 -22.02 -27.45 -7.16
C HIS A 136 -23.20 -28.43 -7.06
N SER A 137 -24.30 -28.06 -6.37
CA SER A 137 -25.52 -28.88 -6.33
C SER A 137 -26.20 -29.05 -7.69
N ALA A 138 -25.94 -28.13 -8.63
CA ALA A 138 -26.39 -28.19 -10.01
C ALA A 138 -25.45 -28.99 -10.93
N GLY A 139 -24.38 -29.58 -10.40
CA GLY A 139 -23.38 -30.36 -11.15
C GLY A 139 -22.16 -29.58 -11.63
N TYR A 140 -22.02 -28.29 -11.26
CA TYR A 140 -20.83 -27.53 -11.64
C TYR A 140 -19.58 -28.02 -10.92
N LYS A 141 -18.44 -27.95 -11.62
CA LYS A 141 -17.11 -27.96 -11.01
C LYS A 141 -16.74 -26.56 -10.58
N THR A 142 -16.56 -26.36 -9.28
CA THR A 142 -16.46 -25.04 -8.68
C THR A 142 -15.02 -24.73 -8.28
N HIS A 143 -14.44 -23.70 -8.87
CA HIS A 143 -13.07 -23.31 -8.61
C HIS A 143 -13.03 -21.83 -8.27
N MET A 144 -12.18 -21.46 -7.33
CA MET A 144 -11.90 -20.06 -7.03
C MET A 144 -10.40 -19.77 -7.17
N VAL A 145 -10.04 -18.58 -7.61
CA VAL A 145 -8.67 -18.09 -7.56
C VAL A 145 -8.67 -16.64 -7.06
N GLY A 146 -7.78 -16.34 -6.12
CA GLY A 146 -7.52 -15.01 -5.58
C GLY A 146 -8.25 -14.68 -4.27
N LYS A 147 -8.48 -13.39 -4.02
CA LYS A 147 -8.89 -12.84 -2.72
C LYS A 147 -10.25 -13.35 -2.26
N TRP A 148 -10.32 -13.91 -1.04
CA TRP A 148 -11.57 -14.35 -0.42
C TRP A 148 -12.31 -13.23 0.29
N ASP A 149 -11.74 -12.70 1.39
CA ASP A 149 -12.27 -11.55 2.13
C ASP A 149 -13.78 -11.65 2.45
N ALA A 150 -14.20 -12.82 2.92
CA ALA A 150 -15.57 -13.10 3.34
C ALA A 150 -15.63 -14.00 4.60
N GLY A 151 -14.55 -13.97 5.40
CA GLY A 151 -14.38 -14.68 6.66
C GLY A 151 -13.46 -15.90 6.59
N MET A 152 -12.73 -16.17 7.67
CA MET A 152 -11.78 -17.30 7.72
C MET A 152 -11.76 -18.06 9.05
N ALA A 153 -12.51 -17.63 10.06
CA ALA A 153 -12.35 -18.10 11.45
C ALA A 153 -12.47 -19.62 11.61
N THR A 154 -13.36 -20.26 10.85
CA THR A 154 -13.55 -21.72 10.84
C THR A 154 -13.35 -22.27 9.42
N PRO A 155 -13.06 -23.58 9.27
CA PRO A 155 -13.10 -24.25 7.97
C PRO A 155 -14.34 -23.95 7.12
N GLU A 156 -15.51 -23.81 7.76
CA GLU A 156 -16.79 -23.53 7.11
C GLU A 156 -16.86 -22.11 6.50
N HIS A 157 -16.05 -21.17 6.99
CA HIS A 157 -15.98 -19.82 6.41
C HIS A 157 -15.11 -19.74 5.15
N THR A 158 -14.20 -20.68 4.96
CA THR A 158 -13.27 -20.68 3.82
C THR A 158 -13.96 -21.00 2.49
N PRO A 159 -13.34 -20.72 1.33
CA PRO A 159 -13.90 -21.10 0.03
C PRO A 159 -14.31 -22.56 -0.07
N LEU A 160 -13.50 -23.48 0.45
CA LEU A 160 -13.85 -24.91 0.48
C LEU A 160 -15.12 -25.15 1.33
N GLY A 161 -15.22 -24.51 2.50
CA GLY A 161 -16.42 -24.52 3.33
C GLY A 161 -17.65 -23.92 2.65
N ARG A 162 -17.45 -23.05 1.65
CA ARG A 162 -18.48 -22.40 0.85
C ARG A 162 -18.70 -23.01 -0.54
N GLY A 163 -18.24 -24.25 -0.74
CA GLY A 163 -18.62 -25.10 -1.87
C GLY A 163 -17.74 -24.98 -3.11
N TYR A 164 -16.54 -24.42 -2.98
CA TYR A 164 -15.52 -24.51 -4.02
C TYR A 164 -14.74 -25.83 -3.90
N ASP A 165 -14.68 -26.61 -4.98
CA ASP A 165 -13.91 -27.86 -5.08
C ASP A 165 -12.40 -27.61 -4.96
N SER A 166 -11.93 -26.46 -5.47
CA SER A 166 -10.55 -26.01 -5.30
C SER A 166 -10.43 -24.50 -5.17
N TRP A 167 -9.39 -24.05 -4.49
CA TRP A 167 -9.05 -22.64 -4.36
C TRP A 167 -7.54 -22.41 -4.28
N VAL A 168 -7.06 -21.30 -4.85
CA VAL A 168 -5.73 -20.74 -4.55
C VAL A 168 -5.90 -19.26 -4.31
N GLY A 169 -5.45 -18.73 -3.17
CA GLY A 169 -5.66 -17.32 -2.83
C GLY A 169 -5.34 -17.00 -1.38
N TYR A 170 -5.92 -15.92 -0.87
CA TYR A 170 -5.70 -15.44 0.50
C TYR A 170 -7.00 -14.98 1.16
N PHE A 171 -7.02 -14.93 2.50
CA PHE A 171 -8.22 -14.66 3.28
C PHE A 171 -8.45 -13.18 3.60
N GLN A 172 -7.37 -12.44 3.82
CA GLN A 172 -7.34 -11.09 4.37
C GLN A 172 -7.84 -10.00 3.42
N HIS A 173 -7.97 -8.78 3.95
CA HIS A 173 -8.38 -7.61 3.16
C HIS A 173 -7.38 -7.27 2.05
N ALA A 174 -6.08 -7.48 2.27
CA ALA A 174 -5.02 -7.21 1.30
C ALA A 174 -3.71 -7.91 1.69
N ASN A 175 -2.81 -8.06 0.72
CA ASN A 175 -1.49 -8.67 0.90
C ASN A 175 -0.39 -7.83 0.24
N ASP A 176 0.87 -8.18 0.46
CA ASP A 176 1.96 -7.78 -0.44
C ASP A 176 1.94 -8.68 -1.69
N TYR A 177 1.94 -8.07 -2.89
CA TYR A 177 1.84 -8.81 -4.15
C TYR A 177 3.05 -9.71 -4.41
N TRP A 178 4.17 -9.55 -3.70
CA TRP A 178 5.38 -10.35 -3.88
C TRP A 178 5.58 -11.29 -2.70
N ARG A 179 5.54 -10.77 -1.48
CA ARG A 179 5.83 -11.49 -0.23
C ARG A 179 4.66 -12.26 0.33
N LYS A 180 3.42 -11.93 -0.07
CA LYS A 180 2.18 -12.62 0.38
C LYS A 180 1.92 -12.55 1.89
N SER A 181 2.69 -11.72 2.60
CA SER A 181 2.40 -11.29 3.97
C SER A 181 1.45 -10.10 3.92
N MET A 182 0.90 -9.70 5.06
CA MET A 182 0.08 -8.49 5.16
C MET A 182 0.89 -7.26 5.60
N PRO A 183 1.58 -6.49 4.74
CA PRO A 183 2.27 -5.31 5.23
C PRO A 183 1.25 -4.25 5.70
N LEU A 184 1.66 -3.36 6.61
CA LEU A 184 0.84 -2.22 7.05
C LEU A 184 0.31 -1.37 5.88
N GLN A 185 1.05 -1.31 4.77
CA GLN A 185 0.64 -0.57 3.57
C GLN A 185 -0.47 -1.26 2.76
N ALA A 186 -0.72 -2.55 2.98
CA ALA A 186 -1.75 -3.32 2.27
C ALA A 186 -3.14 -3.02 2.84
N THR A 187 -3.29 -3.14 4.15
CA THR A 187 -4.57 -2.98 4.85
C THR A 187 -4.73 -1.62 5.52
N GLY A 188 -3.62 -0.91 5.78
CA GLY A 188 -3.62 0.19 6.72
C GLY A 188 -3.65 -0.27 8.18
N GLU A 189 -3.51 -1.57 8.45
CA GLU A 189 -3.71 -2.14 9.79
C GLU A 189 -2.44 -2.82 10.28
N ILE A 190 -2.10 -2.63 11.55
CA ILE A 190 -1.26 -3.57 12.30
C ILE A 190 -2.24 -4.51 13.00
N ASP A 191 -2.36 -5.75 12.54
CA ASP A 191 -3.28 -6.71 13.18
C ASP A 191 -2.70 -7.24 14.50
N ASN A 192 -3.52 -8.00 15.23
CA ASN A 192 -3.11 -8.70 16.46
C ASN A 192 -1.95 -9.68 16.25
N CYS A 193 -1.72 -10.12 15.03
CA CYS A 193 -0.66 -11.04 14.71
C CYS A 193 0.59 -10.33 14.17
N LEU A 194 0.64 -8.99 14.31
CA LEU A 194 1.74 -8.11 13.91
C LEU A 194 2.14 -8.25 12.46
N ASN A 195 1.18 -8.62 11.60
CA ASN A 195 1.42 -8.79 10.17
C ASN A 195 2.57 -9.78 9.87
N LYS A 196 2.86 -10.70 10.81
CA LYS A 196 4.05 -11.56 10.78
C LYS A 196 3.89 -12.74 9.83
N PHE A 197 2.66 -13.19 9.60
CA PHE A 197 2.40 -14.45 8.91
C PHE A 197 2.09 -14.26 7.43
N THR A 198 2.25 -15.35 6.68
CA THR A 198 1.93 -15.41 5.26
C THR A 198 0.46 -15.79 5.10
N ASP A 199 -0.24 -15.13 4.19
CA ASP A 199 -1.61 -15.47 3.82
C ASP A 199 -1.64 -15.85 2.34
N LEU A 200 -1.16 -17.05 2.02
CA LEU A 200 -1.33 -17.66 0.69
C LEU A 200 -1.68 -19.13 0.88
N PHE A 201 -2.84 -19.52 0.37
CA PHE A 201 -3.48 -20.81 0.59
C PHE A 201 -3.78 -21.52 -0.71
N MET A 202 -3.72 -22.85 -0.64
CA MET A 202 -4.22 -23.72 -1.69
C MET A 202 -5.09 -24.82 -1.09
N HIS A 203 -6.24 -25.04 -1.71
CA HIS A 203 -7.16 -26.11 -1.44
C HIS A 203 -7.46 -26.86 -2.74
N ASN A 204 -7.28 -28.17 -2.71
CA ASN A 204 -7.69 -29.08 -3.77
C ASN A 204 -8.06 -30.44 -3.15
N ALA A 205 -8.30 -31.45 -3.99
CA ALA A 205 -8.71 -32.78 -3.54
C ALA A 205 -7.70 -33.45 -2.58
N THR A 206 -6.41 -33.12 -2.68
CA THR A 206 -5.32 -33.79 -1.94
C THR A 206 -4.58 -32.89 -0.95
N TYR A 207 -4.78 -31.57 -1.02
CA TYR A 207 -4.01 -30.59 -0.26
C TYR A 207 -4.92 -29.51 0.32
N ARG A 208 -4.74 -29.23 1.61
CA ARG A 208 -5.46 -28.17 2.33
C ARG A 208 -4.52 -27.45 3.29
N GLY A 209 -4.16 -26.23 2.96
CA GLY A 209 -3.37 -25.38 3.86
C GLY A 209 -2.66 -24.25 3.14
N GLY A 210 -1.83 -23.54 3.90
CA GLY A 210 -0.96 -22.48 3.38
C GLY A 210 0.15 -23.05 2.50
N VAL A 211 0.41 -22.43 1.36
CA VAL A 211 1.34 -22.89 0.32
C VAL A 211 2.78 -22.86 0.85
N LYS A 212 3.42 -24.04 1.03
CA LYS A 212 4.68 -24.18 1.80
C LYS A 212 5.96 -24.28 0.96
N ASP A 213 5.87 -24.47 -0.34
CA ASP A 213 6.94 -25.08 -1.12
C ASP A 213 7.48 -24.23 -2.27
N GLY A 214 8.77 -24.49 -2.54
CA GLY A 214 9.52 -24.15 -3.76
C GLY A 214 8.84 -24.54 -5.08
N ILE A 215 7.79 -25.36 -5.00
CA ILE A 215 6.97 -25.89 -6.09
C ILE A 215 5.96 -24.85 -6.59
N SER A 216 5.49 -23.96 -5.70
CA SER A 216 4.54 -22.89 -6.03
C SER A 216 5.16 -21.49 -5.97
N LEU A 217 6.26 -21.34 -5.21
CA LEU A 217 7.09 -20.13 -5.17
C LEU A 217 8.53 -20.58 -5.35
N SER A 218 9.12 -20.37 -6.53
CA SER A 218 10.49 -20.83 -6.81
C SER A 218 11.50 -20.45 -5.70
N PRO A 219 12.63 -21.16 -5.51
CA PRO A 219 13.68 -20.74 -4.56
C PRO A 219 14.16 -19.29 -4.76
N LYS A 220 13.97 -18.71 -5.95
CA LYS A 220 14.22 -17.30 -6.23
C LYS A 220 13.21 -16.39 -5.52
N CYS A 221 11.93 -16.79 -5.42
CA CYS A 221 10.90 -16.06 -4.69
C CYS A 221 11.24 -15.89 -3.21
N LEU A 222 11.98 -16.83 -2.63
CA LEU A 222 12.42 -16.76 -1.24
C LEU A 222 13.64 -15.85 -1.02
N LYS A 223 14.41 -15.54 -2.09
CA LYS A 223 15.67 -14.78 -1.99
C LYS A 223 15.54 -13.35 -2.50
N ASP A 224 14.85 -13.15 -3.62
CA ASP A 224 14.60 -11.86 -4.25
C ASP A 224 13.30 -11.96 -5.08
N PRO A 225 12.13 -11.88 -4.44
CA PRO A 225 10.85 -12.14 -5.10
C PRO A 225 10.54 -11.17 -6.24
N GLU A 226 11.01 -9.93 -6.17
CA GLU A 226 10.76 -8.92 -7.22
C GLU A 226 11.59 -9.17 -8.49
N SER A 227 12.61 -10.03 -8.42
CA SER A 227 13.46 -10.38 -9.56
C SER A 227 12.80 -11.35 -10.56
N ASP A 228 11.71 -12.01 -10.18
CA ASP A 228 11.06 -13.04 -10.98
C ASP A 228 9.53 -12.87 -10.98
N ILE A 229 8.94 -12.71 -12.16
CA ILE A 229 7.49 -12.50 -12.32
C ILE A 229 6.67 -13.69 -11.82
N GLU A 230 7.26 -14.89 -11.79
CA GLU A 230 6.64 -16.09 -11.23
C GLU A 230 6.31 -15.94 -9.73
N CYS A 231 6.97 -14.99 -9.05
CA CYS A 231 6.70 -14.69 -7.65
C CYS A 231 5.59 -13.64 -7.46
N TYR A 232 5.13 -12.99 -8.53
CA TYR A 232 4.03 -12.04 -8.47
C TYR A 232 2.70 -12.76 -8.24
N GLU A 233 1.93 -12.33 -7.25
CA GLU A 233 0.70 -13.01 -6.81
C GLU A 233 -0.29 -13.22 -7.95
N GLU A 234 -0.49 -12.19 -8.77
CA GLU A 234 -1.43 -12.25 -9.87
C GLU A 234 -0.93 -13.05 -11.05
N HIS A 235 0.38 -13.30 -11.12
CA HIS A 235 0.91 -14.27 -12.06
C HIS A 235 0.50 -15.68 -11.66
N LEU A 236 0.63 -16.02 -10.38
CA LEU A 236 0.20 -17.31 -9.83
C LEU A 236 -1.30 -17.52 -10.03
N PHE A 237 -2.11 -16.50 -9.74
CA PHE A 237 -3.56 -16.56 -9.90
C PHE A 237 -3.97 -16.76 -11.36
N LYS A 238 -3.43 -15.95 -12.28
CA LYS A 238 -3.68 -16.10 -13.71
C LYS A 238 -3.30 -17.50 -14.20
N THR A 239 -2.10 -17.97 -13.85
CA THR A 239 -1.61 -19.30 -14.24
C THR A 239 -2.54 -20.40 -13.72
N ARG A 240 -2.98 -20.29 -12.46
CA ARG A 240 -3.92 -21.26 -11.89
C ARG A 240 -5.29 -21.24 -12.57
N ALA A 241 -5.82 -20.07 -12.90
CA ALA A 241 -7.08 -19.94 -13.64
C ALA A 241 -6.99 -20.63 -15.01
N ILE A 242 -5.87 -20.45 -15.73
CA ILE A 242 -5.60 -21.09 -17.03
C ILE A 242 -5.47 -22.62 -16.87
N GLU A 243 -4.80 -23.10 -15.82
CA GLU A 243 -4.69 -24.54 -15.52
C GLU A 243 -6.06 -25.18 -15.29
N VAL A 244 -6.91 -24.56 -14.46
CA VAL A 244 -8.27 -25.04 -14.21
C VAL A 244 -9.04 -25.20 -15.53
N ILE A 245 -8.94 -24.23 -16.44
CA ILE A 245 -9.59 -24.30 -17.76
C ILE A 245 -9.02 -25.45 -18.61
N LYS A 246 -7.69 -25.61 -18.64
CA LYS A 246 -7.03 -26.67 -19.44
C LYS A 246 -7.37 -28.06 -18.93
N GLU A 247 -7.41 -28.24 -17.61
CA GLU A 247 -7.69 -29.50 -16.90
C GLU A 247 -9.17 -29.86 -16.89
N HIS A 248 -10.08 -28.90 -17.11
CA HIS A 248 -11.51 -29.14 -17.15
C HIS A 248 -11.88 -30.18 -18.23
N ASP A 249 -12.65 -31.19 -17.82
CA ASP A 249 -13.13 -32.25 -18.70
C ASP A 249 -14.38 -31.78 -19.46
N THR A 250 -14.19 -31.52 -20.75
CA THR A 250 -15.26 -31.10 -21.66
C THR A 250 -16.02 -32.26 -22.30
N SER A 251 -15.68 -33.52 -21.99
CA SER A 251 -16.37 -34.69 -22.52
C SER A 251 -17.75 -34.92 -21.89
N ASN A 252 -17.98 -34.37 -20.69
CA ASN A 252 -19.23 -34.46 -19.96
C ASN A 252 -19.93 -33.09 -19.89
N SER A 253 -20.95 -32.89 -20.72
CA SER A 253 -21.75 -31.66 -20.76
C SER A 253 -22.59 -31.42 -19.49
N ASP A 254 -22.76 -32.43 -18.63
CA ASP A 254 -23.49 -32.30 -17.36
C ASP A 254 -22.61 -31.78 -16.22
N SER A 255 -21.32 -31.53 -16.48
CA SER A 255 -20.33 -31.05 -15.51
C SER A 255 -19.73 -29.70 -15.90
N PRO A 256 -20.55 -28.62 -16.03
CA PRO A 256 -20.06 -27.31 -16.44
C PRO A 256 -19.05 -26.72 -15.44
N LEU A 257 -18.28 -25.73 -15.89
CA LEU A 257 -17.24 -25.07 -15.10
C LEU A 257 -17.84 -23.84 -14.43
N PHE A 258 -17.59 -23.65 -13.14
CA PHE A 258 -17.73 -22.35 -12.47
C PHE A 258 -16.35 -21.96 -11.94
N LEU A 259 -15.75 -20.93 -12.54
CA LEU A 259 -14.47 -20.36 -12.11
C LEU A 259 -14.72 -18.94 -11.61
N PHE A 260 -14.52 -18.73 -10.32
CA PHE A 260 -14.54 -17.41 -9.70
C PHE A 260 -13.10 -16.88 -9.58
N TYR A 261 -12.72 -15.95 -10.45
CA TYR A 261 -11.42 -15.30 -10.45
C TYR A 261 -11.53 -13.92 -9.80
N ALA A 262 -11.18 -13.84 -8.52
CA ALA A 262 -11.23 -12.64 -7.70
C ALA A 262 -9.84 -12.01 -7.55
N PHE A 263 -9.55 -11.01 -8.37
CA PHE A 263 -8.29 -10.29 -8.34
C PHE A 263 -8.04 -9.63 -6.96
N HIS A 264 -6.76 -9.51 -6.62
CA HIS A 264 -6.23 -8.51 -5.70
C HIS A 264 -6.07 -7.16 -6.42
N LEU A 265 -5.76 -7.18 -7.73
CA LEU A 265 -5.77 -6.00 -8.59
C LEU A 265 -7.12 -5.28 -8.49
N LEU A 266 -7.17 -3.98 -8.17
CA LEU A 266 -6.11 -2.95 -8.14
C LEU A 266 -5.89 -2.38 -6.73
N HIS A 267 -6.11 -3.19 -5.70
CA HIS A 267 -5.98 -2.78 -4.31
C HIS A 267 -4.53 -2.47 -3.92
N THR A 268 -4.37 -1.64 -2.89
CA THR A 268 -3.07 -1.33 -2.27
C THR A 268 -2.48 -2.56 -1.55
N PRO A 269 -1.15 -2.68 -1.48
CA PRO A 269 -0.13 -1.74 -1.93
C PRO A 269 0.01 -1.77 -3.46
N LEU A 270 0.14 -0.60 -4.10
CA LEU A 270 0.23 -0.55 -5.56
C LEU A 270 1.56 -1.11 -6.05
N GLN A 271 1.56 -2.38 -6.48
CA GLN A 271 2.74 -3.12 -6.89
C GLN A 271 2.47 -3.87 -8.20
N VAL A 272 3.40 -3.78 -9.14
CA VAL A 272 3.32 -4.43 -10.45
C VAL A 272 4.72 -4.76 -10.94
N PRO A 273 4.94 -5.80 -11.77
CA PRO A 273 6.25 -6.06 -12.35
C PRO A 273 6.77 -4.83 -13.12
N GLN A 274 8.02 -4.45 -12.89
CA GLN A 274 8.63 -3.22 -13.43
C GLN A 274 8.56 -3.09 -14.96
N ALA A 275 8.45 -4.22 -15.68
CA ALA A 275 8.24 -4.21 -17.13
C ALA A 275 6.94 -3.51 -17.54
N TYR A 276 5.86 -3.66 -16.76
CA TYR A 276 4.56 -3.04 -17.04
C TYR A 276 4.59 -1.53 -16.91
N LEU A 277 5.42 -1.00 -16.01
CA LEU A 277 5.65 0.44 -15.88
C LEU A 277 6.34 1.03 -17.13
N ARG A 278 7.25 0.28 -17.77
CA ARG A 278 7.83 0.71 -19.05
C ARG A 278 6.82 0.58 -20.19
N LYS A 279 6.08 -0.53 -20.24
CA LYS A 279 5.03 -0.74 -21.25
C LYS A 279 4.01 0.39 -21.23
N ILE A 280 3.50 0.78 -20.05
CA ILE A 280 2.50 1.84 -19.96
C ILE A 280 3.06 3.19 -20.42
N ASP A 281 4.30 3.54 -20.06
CA ASP A 281 4.94 4.77 -20.54
C ASP A 281 5.09 4.78 -22.06
N GLU A 282 5.52 3.66 -22.64
CA GLU A 282 5.67 3.50 -24.10
C GLU A 282 4.31 3.56 -24.81
N MET A 283 3.27 2.95 -24.24
CA MET A 283 1.91 2.95 -24.80
C MET A 283 1.30 4.35 -24.79
N VAL A 284 1.38 5.06 -23.65
CA VAL A 284 0.92 6.44 -23.51
C VAL A 284 1.65 7.34 -24.51
N ALA A 285 2.99 7.24 -24.58
CA ALA A 285 3.79 8.03 -25.51
C ALA A 285 3.47 7.72 -26.99
N SER A 286 3.27 6.44 -27.33
CA SER A 286 2.94 6.00 -28.70
C SER A 286 1.55 6.48 -29.13
N ALA A 287 0.63 6.64 -28.19
CA ALA A 287 -0.68 7.25 -28.41
C ALA A 287 -0.63 8.80 -28.46
N GLY A 288 0.57 9.41 -28.41
CA GLY A 288 0.76 10.85 -28.38
C GLY A 288 0.30 11.48 -27.06
N GLY A 289 0.39 10.73 -25.96
CA GLY A 289 0.01 11.16 -24.62
C GLY A 289 1.19 11.72 -23.84
N GLU A 290 0.89 12.55 -22.86
CA GLU A 290 1.86 13.06 -21.89
C GLU A 290 2.21 12.00 -20.85
N LYS A 291 3.41 12.10 -20.28
CA LYS A 291 3.84 11.20 -19.22
C LYS A 291 2.95 11.36 -17.98
N ILE A 292 2.46 10.24 -17.44
CA ILE A 292 1.74 10.20 -16.17
C ILE A 292 2.69 10.65 -15.05
N SER A 293 2.42 11.82 -14.47
CA SER A 293 3.29 12.47 -13.48
C SER A 293 3.19 11.85 -12.08
N SER A 294 1.99 11.45 -11.67
CA SER A 294 1.75 10.74 -10.42
C SER A 294 2.22 9.29 -10.53
N SER A 295 3.12 8.88 -9.63
CA SER A 295 3.64 7.52 -9.60
C SER A 295 2.58 6.49 -9.21
N ASN A 296 1.72 6.79 -8.24
CA ASN A 296 0.63 5.91 -7.83
C ASN A 296 -0.38 5.75 -8.97
N ARG A 297 -0.67 6.84 -9.71
CA ARG A 297 -1.51 6.76 -10.92
C ARG A 297 -0.86 5.90 -11.99
N ARG A 298 0.44 6.08 -12.22
CA ARG A 298 1.21 5.29 -13.19
C ARG A 298 1.27 3.81 -12.80
N LEU A 299 1.43 3.49 -11.51
CA LEU A 299 1.33 2.14 -10.97
C LEU A 299 -0.06 1.56 -11.20
N TYR A 300 -1.11 2.30 -10.84
CA TYR A 300 -2.50 1.88 -11.02
C TYR A 300 -2.84 1.62 -12.51
N ALA A 301 -2.38 2.48 -13.43
CA ALA A 301 -2.53 2.29 -14.86
C ALA A 301 -1.80 1.03 -15.37
N ALA A 302 -0.56 0.80 -14.90
CA ALA A 302 0.20 -0.41 -15.23
C ALA A 302 -0.44 -1.68 -14.66
N MET A 303 -0.99 -1.63 -13.43
CA MET A 303 -1.74 -2.72 -12.81
C MET A 303 -3.05 -2.99 -13.57
N THR A 304 -3.75 -1.94 -14.04
CA THR A 304 -4.94 -2.07 -14.88
C THR A 304 -4.61 -2.79 -16.18
N PHE A 305 -3.50 -2.41 -16.83
CA PHE A 305 -3.04 -3.07 -18.05
C PHE A 305 -2.61 -4.52 -17.80
N TYR A 306 -1.99 -4.83 -16.65
CA TYR A 306 -1.71 -6.22 -16.26
C TYR A 306 -3.00 -7.04 -16.15
N MET A 307 -4.02 -6.53 -15.45
CA MET A 307 -5.32 -7.19 -15.30
C MET A 307 -5.95 -7.46 -16.67
N ASP A 308 -5.90 -6.49 -17.59
CA ASP A 308 -6.41 -6.64 -18.95
C ASP A 308 -5.69 -7.76 -19.73
N GLU A 309 -4.34 -7.79 -19.71
CA GLU A 309 -3.56 -8.87 -20.33
C GLU A 309 -3.89 -10.24 -19.71
N ALA A 310 -4.01 -10.31 -18.38
CA ALA A 310 -4.35 -11.55 -17.67
C ALA A 310 -5.73 -12.09 -18.06
N ILE A 311 -6.74 -11.21 -18.14
CA ILE A 311 -8.08 -11.58 -18.61
C ILE A 311 -8.03 -12.05 -20.07
N GLY A 312 -7.29 -11.35 -20.93
CA GLY A 312 -7.07 -11.74 -22.32
C GLY A 312 -6.50 -13.16 -22.47
N GLU A 313 -5.48 -13.50 -21.67
CA GLU A 313 -4.87 -14.84 -21.66
C GLU A 313 -5.85 -15.92 -21.17
N VAL A 314 -6.65 -15.66 -20.13
CA VAL A 314 -7.68 -16.57 -19.64
C VAL A 314 -8.76 -16.82 -20.70
N VAL A 315 -9.22 -15.77 -21.39
CA VAL A 315 -10.17 -15.88 -22.50
C VAL A 315 -9.57 -16.68 -23.67
N GLN A 316 -8.30 -16.48 -23.98
CA GLN A 316 -7.61 -17.27 -25.00
C GLN A 316 -7.53 -18.76 -24.60
N ALA A 317 -7.31 -19.07 -23.32
CA ALA A 317 -7.34 -20.45 -22.84
C ALA A 317 -8.72 -21.11 -23.04
N LEU A 318 -9.81 -20.40 -22.74
CA LEU A 318 -11.18 -20.86 -23.01
C LEU A 318 -11.42 -21.12 -24.51
N LYS A 319 -10.97 -20.18 -25.37
CA LYS A 319 -11.08 -20.32 -26.84
C LYS A 319 -10.27 -21.52 -27.34
N ALA A 320 -9.03 -21.68 -26.89
CA ALA A 320 -8.17 -22.81 -27.26
C ALA A 320 -8.74 -24.16 -26.81
N LYS A 321 -9.44 -24.20 -25.68
CA LYS A 321 -10.14 -25.39 -25.16
C LYS A 321 -11.53 -25.59 -25.80
N SER A 322 -11.92 -24.75 -26.76
CA SER A 322 -13.25 -24.79 -27.42
C SER A 322 -14.43 -24.65 -26.44
N MET A 323 -14.23 -23.94 -25.33
CA MET A 323 -15.28 -23.71 -24.32
C MET A 323 -16.00 -22.36 -24.53
N TRP A 324 -15.39 -21.43 -25.25
CA TRP A 324 -15.88 -20.05 -25.38
C TRP A 324 -17.33 -19.90 -25.81
N GLU A 325 -17.80 -20.71 -26.76
CA GLU A 325 -19.18 -20.66 -27.28
C GLU A 325 -20.24 -20.99 -26.22
N ASP A 326 -19.86 -21.74 -25.18
CA ASP A 326 -20.72 -22.14 -24.08
C ASP A 326 -20.38 -21.43 -22.77
N THR A 327 -19.47 -20.45 -22.81
CA THR A 327 -19.06 -19.69 -21.62
C THR A 327 -19.82 -18.37 -21.53
N LEU A 328 -20.36 -18.11 -20.34
CA LEU A 328 -20.73 -16.78 -19.87
C LEU A 328 -19.57 -16.20 -19.05
N VAL A 329 -19.06 -15.04 -19.46
CA VAL A 329 -18.13 -14.25 -18.65
C VAL A 329 -18.89 -13.11 -18.01
N VAL A 330 -18.71 -12.92 -16.70
CA VAL A 330 -19.23 -11.77 -15.98
C VAL A 330 -18.07 -11.08 -15.29
N PHE A 331 -17.83 -9.82 -15.62
CA PHE A 331 -16.84 -8.97 -14.97
C PHE A 331 -17.55 -7.94 -14.10
N MET A 332 -17.05 -7.70 -12.88
CA MET A 332 -17.50 -6.62 -12.01
C MET A 332 -16.38 -6.13 -11.08
N SER A 333 -16.56 -4.96 -10.45
CA SER A 333 -15.76 -4.50 -9.31
C SER A 333 -16.53 -4.61 -8.01
N ASP A 334 -15.85 -4.89 -6.90
CA ASP A 334 -16.43 -5.05 -5.56
C ASP A 334 -16.82 -3.73 -4.90
N ASN A 335 -16.17 -2.63 -5.26
CA ASN A 335 -16.55 -1.27 -4.92
C ASN A 335 -16.02 -0.28 -5.97
N GLY A 336 -16.36 1.00 -5.79
CA GLY A 336 -15.75 2.09 -6.55
C GLY A 336 -14.28 2.30 -6.19
N GLY A 337 -13.53 3.00 -7.05
CA GLY A 337 -12.09 3.15 -6.88
C GLY A 337 -11.70 4.08 -5.72
N PRO A 338 -10.58 3.82 -5.02
CA PRO A 338 -10.03 4.73 -4.02
C PRO A 338 -9.40 5.96 -4.68
N ILE A 339 -10.01 7.12 -4.48
CA ILE A 339 -9.54 8.42 -5.00
C ILE A 339 -8.49 9.09 -4.09
N TYR A 340 -8.14 8.44 -2.98
CA TYR A 340 -7.15 8.87 -1.99
C TYR A 340 -5.81 8.16 -2.18
N VAL A 341 -4.76 8.71 -1.56
CA VAL A 341 -3.40 8.14 -1.54
C VAL A 341 -3.27 7.13 -0.39
N PRO A 342 -2.60 5.97 -0.57
CA PRO A 342 -1.77 5.56 -1.72
C PRO A 342 -2.52 4.88 -2.87
N GLY A 343 -3.86 4.83 -2.84
CA GLY A 343 -4.65 4.56 -4.06
C GLY A 343 -4.40 5.63 -5.13
N SER A 344 -5.05 5.51 -6.28
CA SER A 344 -5.01 6.49 -7.39
C SER A 344 -6.02 6.12 -8.50
N ALA A 345 -7.15 5.56 -8.09
CA ALA A 345 -8.22 5.26 -9.01
C ALA A 345 -8.88 6.57 -9.49
N ASN A 346 -9.53 6.50 -10.63
CA ASN A 346 -10.32 7.60 -11.16
C ASN A 346 -11.76 7.13 -11.36
N ASN A 347 -12.72 7.85 -10.76
CA ASN A 347 -14.15 7.55 -10.86
C ASN A 347 -14.89 8.54 -11.77
N TYR A 348 -14.18 9.47 -12.42
CA TYR A 348 -14.79 10.44 -13.31
C TYR A 348 -15.80 9.80 -14.29
N PRO A 349 -16.96 10.42 -14.54
CA PRO A 349 -17.44 11.68 -13.98
C PRO A 349 -18.20 11.52 -12.65
N LEU A 350 -18.22 10.34 -12.05
CA LEU A 350 -18.99 10.07 -10.83
C LEU A 350 -18.38 10.78 -9.62
N LYS A 351 -19.25 11.16 -8.69
CA LYS A 351 -18.85 11.74 -7.41
C LYS A 351 -18.30 10.67 -6.48
N GLY A 352 -17.22 10.98 -5.79
CA GLY A 352 -16.64 10.18 -4.73
C GLY A 352 -15.95 8.89 -5.14
N GLY A 353 -15.77 7.99 -4.18
CA GLY A 353 -14.99 6.76 -4.32
C GLY A 353 -15.24 5.78 -3.17
N LYS A 354 -14.39 4.75 -3.07
CA LYS A 354 -14.39 3.79 -1.95
C LYS A 354 -14.61 4.51 -0.60
N TYR A 355 -15.38 3.88 0.30
CA TYR A 355 -15.88 4.42 1.60
C TYR A 355 -17.04 5.42 1.54
N SER A 356 -17.51 5.82 0.36
CA SER A 356 -18.64 6.74 0.22
C SER A 356 -19.85 6.08 -0.44
N ASP A 357 -21.06 6.51 -0.07
CA ASP A 357 -22.30 6.09 -0.72
C ASP A 357 -22.62 6.87 -2.02
N TRP A 358 -21.72 7.77 -2.46
CA TRP A 358 -21.81 8.44 -3.76
C TRP A 358 -21.70 7.44 -4.92
N GLU A 359 -22.19 7.79 -6.11
CA GLU A 359 -22.15 6.90 -7.27
C GLU A 359 -20.74 6.37 -7.54
N GLY A 360 -19.70 7.19 -7.40
CA GLY A 360 -18.31 6.76 -7.59
C GLY A 360 -17.78 5.77 -6.54
N GLY A 361 -18.48 5.57 -5.42
CA GLY A 361 -18.15 4.57 -4.39
C GLY A 361 -18.93 3.27 -4.48
N VAL A 362 -20.18 3.32 -4.98
CA VAL A 362 -21.09 2.16 -4.99
C VAL A 362 -21.52 1.69 -6.38
N ARG A 363 -21.43 2.53 -7.42
CA ARG A 363 -21.69 2.13 -8.81
C ARG A 363 -20.38 1.62 -9.41
N THR A 364 -20.36 0.37 -9.84
CA THR A 364 -19.11 -0.33 -10.16
C THR A 364 -19.03 -0.75 -11.63
N ASN A 365 -17.83 -0.74 -12.19
CA ASN A 365 -17.57 -1.26 -13.53
C ASN A 365 -18.08 -2.68 -13.63
N ALA A 366 -18.94 -2.97 -14.60
CA ALA A 366 -19.43 -4.34 -14.84
C ALA A 366 -19.86 -4.56 -16.29
N PHE A 367 -19.61 -5.75 -16.81
CA PHE A 367 -20.06 -6.19 -18.12
C PHE A 367 -20.21 -7.71 -18.20
N MET A 368 -20.98 -8.16 -19.19
CA MET A 368 -21.09 -9.57 -19.55
C MET A 368 -20.47 -9.80 -20.92
N SER A 369 -19.82 -10.93 -21.11
CA SER A 369 -19.28 -11.35 -22.41
C SER A 369 -19.35 -12.88 -22.56
N GLY A 370 -18.72 -13.42 -23.60
CA GLY A 370 -18.70 -14.85 -23.87
C GLY A 370 -19.68 -15.28 -24.96
N GLY A 371 -19.43 -16.44 -25.56
CA GLY A 371 -20.23 -16.96 -26.66
C GLY A 371 -21.65 -17.35 -26.25
N PHE A 372 -21.90 -17.58 -24.95
CA PHE A 372 -23.22 -17.90 -24.43
C PHE A 372 -24.21 -16.72 -24.55
N ILE A 373 -23.73 -15.48 -24.69
CA ILE A 373 -24.59 -14.32 -24.91
C ILE A 373 -25.24 -14.43 -26.30
N PRO A 374 -26.58 -14.33 -26.40
CA PRO A 374 -27.27 -14.34 -27.69
C PRO A 374 -26.74 -13.25 -28.61
N GLN A 375 -26.52 -13.59 -29.88
CA GLN A 375 -25.96 -12.66 -30.87
C GLN A 375 -26.74 -11.35 -30.99
N ALA A 376 -28.07 -11.38 -30.77
CA ALA A 376 -28.93 -10.21 -30.81
C ALA A 376 -28.68 -9.20 -29.68
N ASN A 377 -28.01 -9.62 -28.59
CA ASN A 377 -27.72 -8.79 -27.43
C ASN A 377 -26.27 -8.30 -27.39
N ARG A 378 -25.38 -8.79 -28.26
CA ARG A 378 -23.96 -8.41 -28.26
C ARG A 378 -23.79 -6.96 -28.73
N GLY A 379 -22.87 -6.23 -28.10
CA GLY A 379 -22.64 -4.80 -28.32
C GLY A 379 -23.73 -3.89 -27.74
N SER A 380 -24.56 -4.40 -26.82
CA SER A 380 -25.65 -3.62 -26.21
C SER A 380 -25.28 -3.10 -24.81
N LYS A 381 -26.13 -2.22 -24.27
CA LYS A 381 -26.04 -1.71 -22.91
C LYS A 381 -27.29 -2.13 -22.15
N PHE A 382 -27.10 -2.60 -20.92
CA PHE A 382 -28.18 -2.85 -19.98
C PHE A 382 -28.28 -1.69 -19.00
N SER A 383 -29.47 -1.08 -18.95
CA SER A 383 -29.75 0.06 -18.08
C SER A 383 -30.72 -0.32 -16.93
N GLY A 384 -30.95 -1.60 -16.62
CA GLY A 384 -31.66 -1.94 -15.37
C GLY A 384 -30.77 -1.75 -14.13
N VAL A 385 -31.37 -1.61 -12.96
CA VAL A 385 -30.64 -1.58 -11.69
C VAL A 385 -30.26 -3.01 -11.30
N LEU A 386 -28.96 -3.24 -11.09
CA LEU A 386 -28.42 -4.53 -10.69
C LEU A 386 -27.58 -4.40 -9.43
N SER A 387 -27.75 -5.31 -8.48
CA SER A 387 -26.87 -5.43 -7.33
C SER A 387 -25.85 -6.54 -7.54
N ILE A 388 -24.66 -6.41 -6.95
CA ILE A 388 -23.68 -7.51 -6.88
C ILE A 388 -24.29 -8.80 -6.28
N ALA A 389 -25.28 -8.68 -5.39
CA ALA A 389 -26.02 -9.81 -4.82
C ALA A 389 -26.94 -10.52 -5.84
N ASP A 390 -27.35 -9.86 -6.93
CA ASP A 390 -28.26 -10.41 -7.94
C ASP A 390 -27.60 -11.53 -8.77
N TRP A 391 -26.26 -11.59 -8.82
CA TRP A 391 -25.54 -12.67 -9.48
C TRP A 391 -25.79 -14.03 -8.85
N TYR A 392 -26.07 -14.08 -7.55
CA TYR A 392 -26.40 -15.33 -6.88
C TYR A 392 -27.64 -16.00 -7.50
N GLY A 393 -28.74 -15.26 -7.57
CA GLY A 393 -30.03 -15.70 -8.11
C GLY A 393 -29.97 -15.89 -9.63
N THR A 394 -29.28 -14.99 -10.33
CA THR A 394 -29.10 -15.06 -11.79
C THR A 394 -28.33 -16.31 -12.22
N LEU A 395 -27.25 -16.67 -11.51
CA LEU A 395 -26.50 -17.88 -11.81
C LEU A 395 -27.24 -19.14 -11.33
N CYS A 396 -28.01 -19.07 -10.23
CA CYS A 396 -28.91 -20.17 -9.83
C CYS A 396 -29.97 -20.46 -10.90
N GLU A 397 -30.60 -19.42 -11.47
CA GLU A 397 -31.56 -19.53 -12.57
C GLU A 397 -30.94 -20.24 -13.79
N LEU A 398 -29.77 -19.77 -14.23
CA LEU A 398 -29.05 -20.36 -15.36
C LEU A 398 -28.60 -21.80 -15.11
N ALA A 399 -28.28 -22.14 -13.86
CA ALA A 399 -27.91 -23.49 -13.45
C ALA A 399 -29.13 -24.41 -13.23
N GLY A 400 -30.35 -23.86 -13.21
CA GLY A 400 -31.58 -24.61 -12.97
C GLY A 400 -31.74 -25.06 -11.52
N VAL A 401 -31.24 -24.28 -10.54
CA VAL A 401 -31.37 -24.55 -9.10
C VAL A 401 -32.08 -23.41 -8.37
N GLU A 402 -32.76 -23.74 -7.27
CA GLU A 402 -33.47 -22.75 -6.46
C GLU A 402 -32.50 -21.90 -5.63
N SER A 403 -32.67 -20.58 -5.67
CA SER A 403 -31.86 -19.63 -4.91
C SER A 403 -32.21 -19.58 -3.42
N THR A 404 -33.36 -20.08 -2.98
CA THR A 404 -33.79 -20.09 -1.58
C THR A 404 -32.77 -20.77 -0.65
N ASP A 405 -32.41 -20.11 0.43
CA ASP A 405 -31.46 -20.63 1.41
C ASP A 405 -32.17 -21.39 2.55
N HIS A 406 -32.47 -22.66 2.32
CA HIS A 406 -33.15 -23.50 3.31
C HIS A 406 -32.32 -23.73 4.58
N ALA A 407 -30.98 -23.71 4.49
CA ALA A 407 -30.11 -23.89 5.65
C ALA A 407 -30.22 -22.70 6.62
N ALA A 408 -30.21 -21.47 6.09
CA ALA A 408 -30.42 -20.28 6.89
C ALA A 408 -31.82 -20.26 7.54
N LEU A 409 -32.85 -20.59 6.77
CA LEU A 409 -34.23 -20.68 7.29
C LEU A 409 -34.36 -21.71 8.41
N ALA A 410 -33.73 -22.88 8.27
CA ALA A 410 -33.74 -23.91 9.31
C ALA A 410 -32.99 -23.46 10.58
N ALA A 411 -31.87 -22.76 10.42
CA ALA A 411 -31.06 -22.25 11.53
C ALA A 411 -31.81 -21.20 12.38
N ASN A 412 -32.73 -20.44 11.79
CA ASN A 412 -33.48 -19.39 12.49
C ASN A 412 -34.29 -19.91 13.68
N SER A 413 -34.75 -21.17 13.67
CA SER A 413 -35.42 -21.74 14.84
C SER A 413 -34.47 -21.88 16.05
N TRP A 414 -33.22 -22.26 15.79
CA TRP A 414 -32.19 -22.40 16.82
C TRP A 414 -31.70 -21.04 17.33
N LEU A 415 -31.58 -20.05 16.43
CA LEU A 415 -31.18 -18.67 16.74
C LEU A 415 -32.25 -17.96 17.58
N ALA A 416 -33.52 -18.04 17.17
CA ALA A 416 -34.64 -17.45 17.89
C ALA A 416 -34.75 -17.95 19.34
N ALA A 417 -34.57 -19.26 19.55
CA ALA A 417 -34.60 -19.86 20.88
C ALA A 417 -33.49 -19.36 21.83
N ARG A 418 -32.45 -18.71 21.29
CA ARG A 418 -31.31 -18.14 22.03
C ARG A 418 -31.29 -16.61 22.04
N GLY A 419 -32.29 -15.97 21.45
CA GLY A 419 -32.31 -14.51 21.30
C GLY A 419 -31.17 -13.97 20.43
N LEU A 420 -30.64 -14.80 19.51
CA LEU A 420 -29.61 -14.39 18.57
C LEU A 420 -30.24 -13.80 17.29
N PRO A 421 -29.54 -12.89 16.58
CA PRO A 421 -30.01 -12.33 15.32
C PRO A 421 -30.36 -13.42 14.31
N LEU A 422 -31.51 -13.26 13.67
CA LEU A 422 -31.99 -14.19 12.65
C LEU A 422 -31.30 -13.91 11.31
N LEU A 423 -31.02 -14.97 10.56
CA LEU A 423 -30.50 -14.88 9.20
C LEU A 423 -31.60 -14.42 8.25
N ALA A 424 -31.33 -13.34 7.52
CA ALA A 424 -32.24 -12.80 6.51
C ALA A 424 -32.46 -13.80 5.36
N PRO A 425 -33.60 -13.72 4.65
CA PRO A 425 -33.76 -14.41 3.36
C PRO A 425 -32.79 -13.86 2.32
N VAL A 426 -32.69 -14.55 1.18
CA VAL A 426 -31.90 -14.10 0.01
C VAL A 426 -32.58 -12.88 -0.62
N ASP A 427 -31.83 -11.81 -0.90
CA ASP A 427 -32.31 -10.57 -1.53
C ASP A 427 -32.19 -10.56 -3.06
N SER A 428 -31.43 -11.53 -3.57
CA SER A 428 -31.07 -11.66 -4.98
C SER A 428 -32.30 -11.75 -5.88
N VAL A 429 -32.32 -10.90 -6.90
CA VAL A 429 -33.28 -10.99 -8.01
C VAL A 429 -32.58 -11.67 -9.18
N ALA A 430 -33.22 -12.67 -9.80
CA ALA A 430 -32.68 -13.31 -11.00
C ALA A 430 -32.85 -12.37 -12.21
N GLN A 431 -31.75 -11.90 -12.77
CA GLN A 431 -31.71 -10.79 -13.74
C GLN A 431 -31.57 -11.25 -15.19
N TRP A 432 -31.35 -12.54 -15.48
CA TRP A 432 -30.99 -13.00 -16.83
C TRP A 432 -31.98 -12.54 -17.91
N GLN A 433 -33.28 -12.78 -17.68
CA GLN A 433 -34.32 -12.39 -18.63
C GLN A 433 -34.47 -10.86 -18.73
N PHE A 434 -34.24 -10.14 -17.64
CA PHE A 434 -34.32 -8.67 -17.61
C PHE A 434 -33.17 -8.04 -18.39
N ILE A 435 -31.97 -8.59 -18.27
CA ILE A 435 -30.80 -8.19 -19.04
C ILE A 435 -31.03 -8.40 -20.54
N LEU A 436 -31.48 -9.60 -20.94
CA LEU A 436 -31.72 -9.90 -22.35
C LEU A 436 -32.83 -9.06 -22.98
N ASN A 437 -33.83 -8.67 -22.19
CA ASN A 437 -34.95 -7.83 -22.65
C ASN A 437 -34.72 -6.32 -22.42
N ASN A 438 -33.57 -5.95 -21.85
CA ASN A 438 -33.25 -4.59 -21.40
C ASN A 438 -34.39 -3.94 -20.60
N SER A 439 -34.89 -4.64 -19.59
CA SER A 439 -35.93 -4.16 -18.67
C SER A 439 -35.43 -4.17 -17.23
N ASN A 440 -35.96 -3.31 -16.38
CA ASN A 440 -35.55 -3.26 -14.98
C ASN A 440 -36.21 -4.38 -14.18
N GLY A 441 -35.44 -5.37 -13.71
CA GLY A 441 -35.95 -6.49 -12.91
C GLY A 441 -36.29 -6.14 -11.47
N ARG A 442 -35.78 -5.02 -10.96
CA ARG A 442 -35.94 -4.60 -9.57
C ARG A 442 -37.02 -3.52 -9.45
N SER A 443 -38.19 -3.90 -8.98
CA SER A 443 -39.30 -2.96 -8.65
C SER A 443 -39.18 -2.39 -7.25
N ASP A 444 -38.62 -3.16 -6.32
CA ASP A 444 -38.42 -2.76 -4.94
C ASP A 444 -37.15 -1.91 -4.79
N PRO A 445 -37.09 -1.01 -3.80
CA PRO A 445 -35.89 -0.22 -3.54
C PRO A 445 -34.66 -1.09 -3.29
N LEU A 446 -33.53 -0.68 -3.85
CA LEU A 446 -32.24 -1.25 -3.52
C LEU A 446 -31.71 -0.60 -2.24
N HIS A 447 -31.58 -1.39 -1.17
CA HIS A 447 -30.94 -0.99 0.08
C HIS A 447 -29.42 -1.10 -0.07
N ILE A 448 -28.77 -0.01 -0.50
CA ILE A 448 -27.33 0.00 -0.81
C ILE A 448 -26.53 -0.12 0.50
N SER A 449 -26.88 0.70 1.49
CA SER A 449 -26.26 0.71 2.82
C SER A 449 -27.22 1.27 3.86
N GLU A 450 -26.82 1.25 5.13
CA GLU A 450 -27.56 1.86 6.24
C GLU A 450 -27.82 3.37 6.04
N ASN A 451 -27.08 4.00 5.13
CA ASN A 451 -27.15 5.42 4.81
C ASN A 451 -27.64 5.70 3.39
N SER A 452 -27.97 4.69 2.58
CA SER A 452 -28.38 4.92 1.20
C SER A 452 -29.37 3.90 0.65
N ALA A 453 -30.37 4.41 -0.07
CA ALA A 453 -31.32 3.61 -0.83
C ALA A 453 -31.57 4.20 -2.22
N LEU A 454 -31.68 3.33 -3.21
CA LEU A 454 -32.03 3.68 -4.58
C LEU A 454 -33.43 3.12 -4.88
N HIS A 455 -34.40 4.02 -5.06
CA HIS A 455 -35.72 3.71 -5.60
C HIS A 455 -35.81 4.40 -6.96
N TRP A 456 -35.53 3.64 -8.02
CA TRP A 456 -35.38 4.19 -9.36
C TRP A 456 -36.49 5.17 -9.77
N PRO A 457 -36.18 6.38 -10.28
CA PRO A 457 -34.83 6.89 -10.60
C PRO A 457 -34.15 7.67 -9.45
N TYR A 458 -34.76 7.73 -8.28
CA TYR A 458 -34.28 8.54 -7.16
C TYR A 458 -33.35 7.78 -6.22
N LYS A 459 -32.26 8.42 -5.81
CA LYS A 459 -31.32 7.94 -4.79
C LYS A 459 -31.32 8.89 -3.61
N LEU A 460 -31.43 8.32 -2.42
CA LEU A 460 -31.28 9.02 -1.15
C LEU A 460 -29.95 8.63 -0.52
N ILE A 461 -29.23 9.63 0.00
CA ILE A 461 -28.05 9.46 0.84
C ILE A 461 -28.27 10.24 2.13
N THR A 462 -27.96 9.65 3.28
CA THR A 462 -28.05 10.28 4.60
C THR A 462 -26.72 10.26 5.33
N GLY A 463 -26.60 11.12 6.35
CA GLY A 463 -25.46 11.12 7.25
C GLY A 463 -24.17 11.63 6.62
N ARG A 464 -23.05 11.42 7.33
CA ARG A 464 -21.73 11.91 6.96
C ARG A 464 -21.08 10.97 5.95
N GLN A 465 -20.69 11.53 4.80
CA GLN A 465 -20.07 10.83 3.68
C GLN A 465 -18.63 11.31 3.49
N LEU A 466 -17.67 10.38 3.46
CA LEU A 466 -16.27 10.69 3.18
C LEU A 466 -16.02 10.84 1.67
N TYR A 467 -14.91 11.45 1.29
CA TYR A 467 -14.42 11.51 -0.09
C TYR A 467 -15.47 12.05 -1.07
N SER A 468 -16.12 13.15 -0.71
CA SER A 468 -17.31 13.66 -1.42
C SER A 468 -17.01 14.56 -2.61
N SER A 469 -15.88 14.36 -3.28
CA SER A 469 -15.45 15.16 -4.44
C SER A 469 -15.58 14.43 -5.75
N TRP A 470 -15.72 15.19 -6.82
CA TRP A 470 -15.54 14.69 -8.17
C TRP A 470 -14.06 14.57 -8.46
N THR A 471 -13.64 13.53 -9.17
CA THR A 471 -12.33 13.52 -9.82
C THR A 471 -12.47 14.21 -11.17
N GLY A 472 -11.42 14.84 -11.69
CA GLY A 472 -11.43 15.30 -13.08
C GLY A 472 -11.07 14.19 -14.07
N PRO A 473 -11.09 14.46 -15.38
CA PRO A 473 -10.63 13.51 -16.40
C PRO A 473 -9.24 12.94 -16.13
N LEU A 474 -8.32 13.77 -15.66
CA LEU A 474 -6.99 13.34 -15.27
C LEU A 474 -6.91 13.20 -13.75
N TYR A 475 -6.14 12.23 -13.29
CA TYR A 475 -5.84 12.08 -11.88
C TYR A 475 -4.34 12.25 -11.64
N PRO A 476 -3.92 13.12 -10.71
CA PRO A 476 -4.72 14.15 -10.02
C PRO A 476 -4.87 15.40 -10.91
N ASN A 477 -6.08 15.85 -11.27
CA ASN A 477 -6.23 17.16 -11.95
C ASN A 477 -6.58 18.32 -11.00
N CYS A 478 -6.12 19.51 -11.36
CA CYS A 478 -6.31 20.73 -10.58
C CYS A 478 -7.78 21.17 -10.40
N THR A 479 -8.75 20.66 -11.16
CA THR A 479 -10.15 21.13 -11.03
C THR A 479 -10.89 20.58 -9.82
N THR A 480 -10.37 19.57 -9.12
CA THR A 480 -10.90 19.14 -7.82
C THR A 480 -9.83 18.77 -6.79
N ILE A 481 -8.56 18.94 -7.18
CA ILE A 481 -7.36 18.68 -6.37
C ILE A 481 -6.49 19.97 -6.21
N GLU A 482 -7.06 21.17 -6.36
CA GLU A 482 -6.37 22.42 -5.97
C GLU A 482 -5.94 22.43 -4.48
N SER A 483 -6.44 21.50 -3.64
CA SER A 483 -5.97 21.28 -2.27
C SER A 483 -4.70 20.41 -2.15
N VAL A 484 -4.25 19.70 -3.19
CA VAL A 484 -3.02 18.89 -3.11
C VAL A 484 -1.75 19.70 -3.42
N GLN A 485 -1.87 20.86 -4.07
CA GLN A 485 -0.78 21.85 -4.05
C GLN A 485 -0.56 22.48 -2.65
N ALA A 486 -1.45 22.20 -1.68
CA ALA A 486 -1.41 22.72 -0.32
C ALA A 486 -1.29 21.64 0.78
N ASP A 487 -0.79 20.42 0.47
CA ASP A 487 -0.69 19.28 1.41
C ASP A 487 -2.05 18.75 1.95
N GLN A 488 -3.18 18.86 1.23
CA GLN A 488 -4.51 18.51 1.73
C GLN A 488 -5.38 17.65 0.81
N GLY A 489 -4.81 16.56 0.30
CA GLY A 489 -5.60 15.52 -0.40
C GLY A 489 -6.49 14.72 0.55
N PRO A 490 -7.49 13.98 0.02
CA PRO A 490 -8.23 13.00 0.80
C PRO A 490 -7.25 12.00 1.43
N LEU A 491 -7.23 11.95 2.75
CA LEU A 491 -6.39 11.01 3.49
C LEU A 491 -7.21 9.76 3.82
N PHE A 492 -6.58 8.61 3.61
CA PHE A 492 -7.14 7.34 4.05
C PHE A 492 -7.26 7.33 5.57
N HIS A 493 -8.46 7.04 6.09
CA HIS A 493 -8.70 6.91 7.53
C HIS A 493 -9.11 5.48 7.86
N ASP A 494 -8.15 4.56 7.78
CA ASP A 494 -8.29 3.20 8.29
C ASP A 494 -6.98 2.75 8.95
N LEU A 495 -6.23 3.68 9.57
CA LEU A 495 -5.08 3.27 10.36
C LEU A 495 -5.58 2.62 11.65
N LYS A 496 -5.54 1.28 11.69
CA LYS A 496 -5.80 0.51 12.91
C LYS A 496 -4.51 -0.03 13.50
N VAL A 497 -4.45 -0.06 14.82
CA VAL A 497 -3.42 -0.76 15.59
C VAL A 497 -4.12 -1.76 16.48
N PHE A 498 -3.82 -3.04 16.29
CA PHE A 498 -4.50 -4.16 16.93
C PHE A 498 -6.02 -4.14 16.70
N ASP A 499 -6.43 -3.91 15.43
CA ASP A 499 -7.83 -3.70 15.00
C ASP A 499 -8.55 -2.53 15.69
N VAL A 500 -7.82 -1.67 16.41
CA VAL A 500 -8.37 -0.45 17.02
C VAL A 500 -8.05 0.76 16.16
N ALA A 501 -9.11 1.45 15.73
CA ALA A 501 -9.00 2.66 14.94
C ALA A 501 -8.22 3.75 15.70
N ILE A 502 -7.13 4.24 15.09
CA ILE A 502 -6.36 5.36 15.61
C ILE A 502 -6.92 6.65 15.03
N GLU A 503 -7.67 7.38 15.83
CA GLU A 503 -8.08 8.74 15.47
C GLU A 503 -6.86 9.66 15.43
N PRO A 504 -6.69 10.47 14.36
CA PRO A 504 -5.69 11.53 14.35
C PRO A 504 -6.02 12.53 15.47
N ALA A 505 -5.00 13.19 16.04
CA ALA A 505 -5.21 14.28 17.01
C ALA A 505 -5.80 15.58 16.41
N ASN A 506 -6.45 15.45 15.25
CA ASN A 506 -7.05 16.52 14.50
C ASN A 506 -8.49 16.70 15.00
N SER A 507 -9.03 17.92 14.88
CA SER A 507 -10.45 18.13 15.17
C SER A 507 -11.33 17.44 14.11
N PRO A 508 -12.59 17.08 14.43
CA PRO A 508 -13.52 16.54 13.44
C PRO A 508 -13.61 17.39 12.17
N GLU A 509 -13.54 18.72 12.30
CA GLU A 509 -13.56 19.66 11.17
C GLU A 509 -12.31 19.54 10.29
N GLU A 510 -11.15 19.27 10.89
CA GLU A 510 -9.92 19.03 10.14
C GLU A 510 -9.93 17.64 9.46
N ILE A 511 -10.49 16.61 10.11
CA ILE A 511 -10.72 15.31 9.48
C ILE A 511 -11.68 15.47 8.29
N ASP A 512 -12.77 16.22 8.46
CA ASP A 512 -13.73 16.52 7.40
C ASP A 512 -13.06 17.24 6.25
N ARG A 513 -12.22 18.23 6.53
CA ARG A 513 -11.44 18.94 5.51
C ARG A 513 -10.48 18.00 4.78
N LEU A 514 -9.74 17.16 5.52
CA LEU A 514 -8.74 16.24 4.98
C LEU A 514 -9.34 15.02 4.29
N THR A 515 -10.59 14.69 4.52
CA THR A 515 -11.29 13.59 3.83
C THR A 515 -12.32 14.11 2.84
N GLN A 516 -12.48 15.44 2.76
CA GLN A 516 -13.51 16.11 1.98
C GLN A 516 -14.89 15.53 2.32
N ALA A 517 -15.15 15.39 3.62
CA ALA A 517 -16.41 14.87 4.11
C ALA A 517 -17.55 15.86 3.81
N PHE A 518 -18.70 15.31 3.46
CA PHE A 518 -19.93 16.06 3.22
C PHE A 518 -21.05 15.42 4.04
N ASP A 519 -21.93 16.23 4.61
CA ASP A 519 -22.93 15.76 5.55
C ASP A 519 -24.35 15.91 5.00
N CYS A 520 -24.97 14.78 4.66
CA CYS A 520 -26.33 14.68 4.15
C CYS A 520 -27.36 14.54 5.29
N ARG A 521 -27.31 15.36 6.35
CA ARG A 521 -28.18 15.24 7.54
C ARG A 521 -29.67 15.24 7.23
N SER A 522 -30.12 16.18 6.41
CA SER A 522 -31.52 16.30 5.97
C SER A 522 -31.89 15.31 4.87
N GLY A 523 -30.95 14.45 4.46
CA GLY A 523 -31.04 13.60 3.27
C GLY A 523 -30.70 14.39 2.01
N CYS A 524 -29.70 13.91 1.26
CA CYS A 524 -29.42 14.38 -0.10
C CYS A 524 -30.21 13.52 -1.08
N LEU A 525 -30.97 14.14 -1.99
CA LEU A 525 -31.83 13.44 -2.94
C LEU A 525 -31.40 13.74 -4.37
N PHE A 526 -31.11 12.70 -5.14
CA PHE A 526 -30.68 12.81 -6.53
C PHE A 526 -31.60 12.03 -7.45
N ASN A 527 -31.84 12.56 -8.65
CA ASN A 527 -32.42 11.79 -9.75
C ASN A 527 -31.26 11.25 -10.60
N ILE A 528 -30.92 9.97 -10.43
CA ILE A 528 -29.75 9.35 -11.05
C ILE A 528 -29.90 9.16 -12.56
N GLU A 529 -31.14 9.13 -13.07
CA GLU A 529 -31.38 9.09 -14.51
C GLU A 529 -31.03 10.42 -15.17
N ALA A 530 -31.41 11.53 -14.55
CA ALA A 530 -31.17 12.88 -15.06
C ALA A 530 -29.77 13.42 -14.70
N ASP A 531 -29.25 13.02 -13.54
CA ASP A 531 -27.96 13.46 -12.98
C ASP A 531 -27.22 12.25 -12.36
N PRO A 532 -26.62 11.39 -13.19
CA PRO A 532 -25.84 10.24 -12.72
C PRO A 532 -24.55 10.64 -11.99
N THR A 533 -24.23 11.94 -11.96
CA THR A 533 -23.03 12.52 -11.36
C THR A 533 -23.29 13.21 -10.01
N GLU A 534 -24.55 13.27 -9.57
CA GLU A 534 -24.97 13.81 -8.27
C GLU A 534 -24.57 15.28 -8.03
N HIS A 535 -24.58 16.10 -9.09
CA HIS A 535 -24.29 17.54 -9.02
C HIS A 535 -25.43 18.37 -8.44
N THR A 536 -26.68 17.93 -8.60
CA THR A 536 -27.89 18.67 -8.25
C THR A 536 -28.66 17.94 -7.16
N ASP A 537 -28.51 18.39 -5.92
CA ASP A 537 -29.35 17.94 -4.82
C ASP A 537 -30.76 18.52 -4.95
N LEU A 538 -31.76 17.64 -4.93
CA LEU A 538 -33.18 17.95 -5.07
C LEU A 538 -33.88 18.09 -3.70
N ALA A 539 -33.19 17.83 -2.59
CA ALA A 539 -33.78 17.77 -1.26
C ALA A 539 -34.47 19.08 -0.82
N ASP A 540 -33.91 20.23 -1.21
CA ASP A 540 -34.43 21.56 -0.87
C ASP A 540 -35.54 22.05 -1.82
N GLN A 541 -35.85 21.30 -2.87
CA GLN A 541 -36.85 21.68 -3.88
C GLN A 541 -38.26 21.28 -3.41
N PRO A 542 -39.21 22.22 -3.25
CA PRO A 542 -40.54 21.93 -2.70
C PRO A 542 -41.32 20.84 -3.44
N GLU A 543 -41.15 20.71 -4.75
CA GLU A 543 -41.74 19.68 -5.60
C GLU A 543 -41.26 18.26 -5.27
N HIS A 544 -40.08 18.12 -4.69
CA HIS A 544 -39.46 16.84 -4.33
C HIS A 544 -39.59 16.50 -2.84
N ALA A 545 -40.17 17.38 -2.02
CA ALA A 545 -40.34 17.18 -0.58
C ALA A 545 -41.12 15.88 -0.24
N ALA A 546 -42.13 15.53 -1.04
CA ALA A 546 -42.87 14.29 -0.87
C ALA A 546 -42.02 13.04 -1.17
N THR A 547 -41.20 13.09 -2.24
CA THR A 547 -40.27 12.02 -2.60
C THR A 547 -39.19 11.84 -1.55
N LEU A 548 -38.59 12.94 -1.07
CA LEU A 548 -37.59 12.92 0.00
C LEU A 548 -38.17 12.25 1.26
N ALA A 549 -39.33 12.71 1.73
CA ALA A 549 -39.97 12.15 2.92
C ALA A 549 -40.34 10.66 2.74
N ALA A 550 -40.80 10.27 1.56
CA ALA A 550 -41.09 8.88 1.25
C ALA A 550 -39.82 8.01 1.29
N MET A 551 -38.74 8.45 0.65
CA MET A 551 -37.47 7.73 0.64
C MET A 551 -36.80 7.67 2.01
N GLN A 552 -36.89 8.72 2.83
CA GLN A 552 -36.38 8.70 4.20
C GLN A 552 -37.13 7.69 5.07
N ASN A 553 -38.46 7.66 4.97
CA ASN A 553 -39.27 6.66 5.67
C ASN A 553 -38.95 5.25 5.17
N GLN A 554 -38.73 5.08 3.88
CA GLN A 554 -38.36 3.81 3.28
C GLN A 554 -36.98 3.34 3.76
N LEU A 555 -35.96 4.20 3.76
CA LEU A 555 -34.62 3.86 4.29
C LEU A 555 -34.70 3.49 5.77
N LYS A 556 -35.50 4.23 6.56
CA LYS A 556 -35.74 3.87 7.97
C LYS A 556 -36.35 2.47 8.10
N GLN A 557 -37.37 2.14 7.32
CA GLN A 557 -38.01 0.80 7.34
C GLN A 557 -37.06 -0.31 6.89
N LEU A 558 -36.18 -0.03 5.93
CA LEU A 558 -35.15 -0.95 5.49
C LEU A 558 -34.12 -1.19 6.60
N ASN A 559 -33.70 -0.14 7.31
CA ASN A 559 -32.79 -0.20 8.44
C ASN A 559 -33.35 -0.95 9.65
N ASP A 560 -34.67 -0.94 9.86
CA ASP A 560 -35.32 -1.72 10.94
C ASP A 560 -35.07 -3.25 10.79
N LYS A 561 -34.70 -3.71 9.59
CA LYS A 561 -34.38 -5.12 9.28
C LYS A 561 -32.87 -5.38 9.13
N ALA A 562 -32.03 -4.38 9.37
CA ALA A 562 -30.59 -4.53 9.21
C ALA A 562 -30.02 -5.61 10.14
N PHE A 563 -29.25 -6.52 9.55
CA PHE A 563 -28.55 -7.59 10.23
C PHE A 563 -27.21 -7.06 10.76
N SER A 564 -27.20 -6.75 12.06
CA SER A 564 -26.00 -6.31 12.79
C SER A 564 -25.78 -7.21 14.01
N PRO A 565 -25.25 -8.44 13.81
CA PRO A 565 -24.91 -9.31 14.91
C PRO A 565 -23.67 -8.80 15.65
N LYS A 566 -23.57 -9.11 16.95
CA LYS A 566 -22.34 -8.85 17.69
C LYS A 566 -21.23 -9.79 17.18
N ARG A 567 -20.33 -9.26 16.35
CA ARG A 567 -19.21 -10.02 15.73
C ARG A 567 -18.15 -10.47 16.72
N GLY A 568 -18.03 -9.77 17.85
CA GLY A 568 -17.10 -10.11 18.93
C GLY A 568 -15.83 -9.30 18.85
N GLU A 569 -14.75 -9.85 19.40
CA GLU A 569 -13.46 -9.17 19.49
C GLU A 569 -12.41 -9.97 18.71
N PRO A 570 -11.35 -9.31 18.21
CA PRO A 570 -10.18 -9.96 17.65
C PRO A 570 -9.63 -11.05 18.58
N GLN A 571 -9.39 -12.25 18.06
CA GLN A 571 -8.92 -13.36 18.89
C GLN A 571 -7.44 -13.61 18.71
N PHE A 572 -6.71 -13.55 19.81
CA PHE A 572 -5.29 -13.90 19.85
C PHE A 572 -5.00 -15.36 19.43
N SER A 573 -5.94 -16.27 19.69
CA SER A 573 -5.82 -17.67 19.28
C SER A 573 -5.65 -17.82 17.77
N ALA A 574 -6.04 -16.83 16.96
CA ALA A 574 -5.72 -16.77 15.54
C ALA A 574 -4.22 -16.73 15.26
N CYS A 575 -3.47 -15.98 16.07
CA CYS A 575 -2.02 -15.85 15.95
C CYS A 575 -1.32 -17.13 16.42
N GLU A 576 -1.77 -17.72 17.53
CA GLU A 576 -1.24 -19.01 18.02
C GLU A 576 -1.46 -20.12 16.99
N ALA A 577 -2.68 -20.19 16.42
CA ALA A 577 -2.97 -21.12 15.34
C ALA A 577 -2.03 -20.89 14.14
N SER A 578 -1.78 -19.63 13.77
CA SER A 578 -0.87 -19.30 12.66
C SER A 578 0.58 -19.76 12.93
N VAL A 579 1.06 -19.66 14.18
CA VAL A 579 2.33 -20.28 14.61
C VAL A 579 2.24 -21.79 14.42
N ASP A 580 1.19 -22.44 14.95
CA ASP A 580 0.96 -23.89 14.86
C ASP A 580 0.79 -24.43 13.44
N ASN A 581 0.45 -23.56 12.49
CA ASN A 581 0.31 -23.88 11.07
C ASN A 581 1.59 -23.71 10.26
N GLY A 582 2.71 -23.36 10.91
CA GLY A 582 4.01 -23.13 10.28
C GLY A 582 4.15 -21.73 9.71
N GLY A 583 3.50 -20.74 10.32
CA GLY A 583 3.58 -19.34 9.95
C GLY A 583 2.55 -18.86 8.91
N PHE A 584 1.40 -19.54 8.81
CA PHE A 584 0.35 -19.23 7.83
C PHE A 584 -0.98 -18.84 8.48
N TYR A 585 -1.57 -17.72 8.04
CA TYR A 585 -2.89 -17.22 8.49
C TYR A 585 -4.04 -18.06 7.95
N GLY A 586 -4.87 -18.64 8.80
CA GLY A 586 -6.12 -19.23 8.30
C GLY A 586 -7.04 -19.61 9.44
N PRO A 587 -7.95 -20.56 9.23
CA PRO A 587 -8.85 -21.01 10.27
C PRO A 587 -8.12 -21.27 11.57
N PHE A 588 -8.72 -20.78 12.65
CA PHE A 588 -8.16 -20.85 14.00
C PHE A 588 -9.18 -21.39 15.02
N VAL A 589 -10.42 -21.58 14.60
CA VAL A 589 -11.47 -22.27 15.35
C VAL A 589 -11.83 -23.57 14.62
N GLN A 590 -11.94 -24.67 15.37
CA GLN A 590 -12.32 -25.99 14.85
C GLN A 590 -11.38 -26.50 13.73
N VAL A 591 -10.07 -26.36 13.94
CA VAL A 591 -9.03 -26.57 12.91
C VAL A 591 -8.49 -28.00 12.81
N GLU A 592 -8.94 -28.90 13.69
CA GLU A 592 -8.42 -30.27 13.73
C GLU A 592 -8.64 -30.97 12.38
N GLY A 593 -7.55 -31.45 11.77
CA GLY A 593 -7.57 -32.08 10.44
C GLY A 593 -7.71 -31.12 9.25
N TRP A 594 -7.74 -29.81 9.48
CA TRP A 594 -7.78 -28.81 8.40
C TRP A 594 -6.44 -28.68 7.68
N TYR A 595 -5.36 -28.54 8.46
CA TYR A 595 -3.99 -28.44 7.96
C TYR A 595 -3.39 -29.85 7.87
N SER A 596 -3.26 -30.39 6.65
CA SER A 596 -2.77 -31.76 6.51
C SER A 596 -2.03 -32.06 5.19
N PRO A 597 -0.90 -32.81 5.24
CA PRO A 597 -0.10 -33.14 6.42
C PRO A 597 0.88 -32.01 6.77
N MET A 598 1.04 -31.70 8.06
CA MET A 598 2.10 -30.81 8.54
C MET A 598 3.37 -31.60 8.85
N PRO A 599 4.57 -31.12 8.45
CA PRO A 599 5.81 -31.78 8.83
C PRO A 599 5.99 -31.74 10.36
N PRO A 600 6.54 -32.81 10.97
CA PRO A 600 6.80 -32.83 12.40
C PRO A 600 7.85 -31.78 12.78
N ARG A 601 7.60 -31.07 13.88
CA ARG A 601 8.50 -30.03 14.41
C ARG A 601 9.61 -30.65 15.23
N THR A 602 10.84 -30.17 15.02
CA THR A 602 11.99 -30.45 15.87
C THR A 602 11.81 -29.81 17.26
N PRO A 603 12.51 -30.28 18.31
CA PRO A 603 12.45 -29.65 19.63
C PRO A 603 12.83 -28.16 19.61
N MET A 604 13.79 -27.77 18.78
CA MET A 604 14.21 -26.37 18.64
C MET A 604 13.12 -25.50 17.97
N GLU A 605 12.43 -26.03 16.97
CA GLU A 605 11.28 -25.35 16.36
C GLU A 605 10.13 -25.21 17.37
N GLN A 606 9.84 -26.25 18.15
CA GLN A 606 8.83 -26.19 19.22
C GLN A 606 9.18 -25.11 20.27
N GLN A 607 10.44 -25.01 20.68
CA GLN A 607 10.91 -23.94 21.58
C GLN A 607 10.76 -22.55 20.95
N HIS A 608 11.14 -22.39 19.67
CA HIS A 608 10.98 -21.12 18.95
C HIS A 608 9.51 -20.72 18.78
N ASP A 609 8.64 -21.69 18.55
CA ASP A 609 7.20 -21.49 18.41
C ASP A 609 6.58 -21.06 19.73
N GLU A 610 6.93 -21.71 20.85
CA GLU A 610 6.46 -21.30 22.18
C GLU A 610 6.99 -19.91 22.56
N LEU A 611 8.25 -19.59 22.27
CA LEU A 611 8.78 -18.22 22.45
C LEU A 611 8.04 -17.20 21.59
N THR A 612 7.72 -17.57 20.34
CA THR A 612 6.94 -16.71 19.44
C THR A 612 5.53 -16.48 19.99
N LYS A 613 4.86 -17.52 20.48
CA LYS A 613 3.55 -17.41 21.12
C LYS A 613 3.62 -16.53 22.37
N ASP A 614 4.62 -16.70 23.23
CA ASP A 614 4.81 -15.87 24.42
C ASP A 614 5.02 -14.39 24.08
N LEU A 615 5.86 -14.08 23.09
CA LEU A 615 6.03 -12.71 22.61
C LEU A 615 4.72 -12.13 22.08
N LEU A 616 4.00 -12.91 21.26
CA LEU A 616 2.71 -12.51 20.71
C LEU A 616 1.68 -12.27 21.84
N ARG A 617 1.66 -13.08 22.91
CA ARG A 617 0.80 -12.89 24.10
C ARG A 617 1.14 -11.59 24.84
N ILE A 618 2.43 -11.26 24.96
CA ILE A 618 2.88 -10.01 25.58
C ILE A 618 2.42 -8.82 24.75
N VAL A 619 2.63 -8.85 23.43
CA VAL A 619 2.30 -7.73 22.55
C VAL A 619 0.78 -7.50 22.43
N ASN A 620 -0.01 -8.57 22.48
CA ASN A 620 -1.48 -8.49 22.50
C ASN A 620 -2.08 -8.31 23.88
N SER A 621 -1.26 -8.04 24.91
CA SER A 621 -1.80 -7.71 26.23
C SER A 621 -2.38 -6.30 26.20
N GLU A 622 -3.47 -6.10 26.95
CA GLU A 622 -4.20 -4.82 27.02
C GLU A 622 -3.29 -3.63 27.40
N ILE A 623 -2.27 -3.87 28.21
CA ILE A 623 -1.30 -2.85 28.61
C ILE A 623 -0.47 -2.39 27.40
N VAL A 624 0.01 -3.33 26.58
CA VAL A 624 0.79 -3.03 25.38
C VAL A 624 -0.09 -2.42 24.32
N GLU A 625 -1.30 -2.93 24.13
CA GLU A 625 -2.27 -2.39 23.19
C GLU A 625 -2.60 -0.92 23.49
N LYS A 626 -2.96 -0.61 24.74
CA LYS A 626 -3.22 0.77 25.20
C LYS A 626 -1.97 1.64 25.13
N GLY A 627 -0.80 1.08 25.45
CA GLY A 627 0.48 1.76 25.32
C GLY A 627 0.78 2.14 23.87
N ALA A 628 0.66 1.17 22.96
CA ALA A 628 0.87 1.33 21.52
C ALA A 628 -0.14 2.32 20.93
N GLN A 629 -1.42 2.21 21.29
CA GLN A 629 -2.46 3.17 20.90
C GLN A 629 -2.14 4.58 21.41
N SER A 630 -1.74 4.73 22.68
CA SER A 630 -1.39 6.04 23.24
C SER A 630 -0.17 6.65 22.55
N VAL A 631 0.86 5.84 22.29
CA VAL A 631 2.06 6.25 21.57
C VAL A 631 1.70 6.61 20.12
N ALA A 632 0.92 5.76 19.44
CA ALA A 632 0.44 5.99 18.09
C ALA A 632 -0.42 7.27 18.02
N GLN A 633 -1.38 7.49 18.89
CA GLN A 633 -2.19 8.72 18.93
C GLN A 633 -1.35 9.98 19.17
N LYS A 634 -0.26 9.89 19.96
CA LYS A 634 0.67 11.01 20.20
C LYS A 634 1.64 11.25 19.03
N LEU A 635 2.10 10.19 18.39
CA LEU A 635 3.11 10.24 17.33
C LEU A 635 2.50 10.38 15.94
N PHE A 636 1.39 9.71 15.66
CA PHE A 636 0.71 9.70 14.37
C PHE A 636 0.45 11.11 13.83
N PRO A 637 0.00 12.12 14.61
CA PRO A 637 -0.12 13.49 14.12
C PRO A 637 1.23 14.11 13.72
N LYS A 638 2.30 13.78 14.46
CA LYS A 638 3.66 14.27 14.23
C LYS A 638 4.35 13.55 13.07
N LEU A 639 4.04 12.28 12.87
CA LEU A 639 4.56 11.43 11.79
C LEU A 639 3.81 11.67 10.49
N ARG A 640 2.50 11.89 10.53
CA ARG A 640 1.63 12.12 9.36
C ARG A 640 2.15 13.25 8.47
N SER A 641 2.53 14.40 9.04
CA SER A 641 2.97 15.56 8.24
C SER A 641 4.31 15.33 7.50
N PRO A 642 5.38 14.81 8.12
CA PRO A 642 6.61 14.45 7.41
C PRO A 642 6.50 13.17 6.57
N TRP A 643 5.77 12.15 7.02
CA TRP A 643 5.62 10.86 6.33
C TRP A 643 4.84 11.00 5.03
N MET A 644 3.74 11.77 5.03
CA MET A 644 3.02 12.13 3.80
C MET A 644 3.89 12.94 2.83
N LYS A 645 4.70 13.89 3.35
CA LYS A 645 5.65 14.66 2.52
C LYS A 645 6.83 13.85 1.99
N SER A 646 7.22 12.79 2.71
CA SER A 646 8.35 11.94 2.34
C SER A 646 7.95 10.85 1.34
N LEU A 647 6.71 10.38 1.40
CA LEU A 647 6.08 9.59 0.33
C LEU A 647 6.02 10.39 -0.98
N ASP A 648 5.82 11.71 -0.89
CA ASP A 648 5.80 12.61 -2.06
C ASP A 648 7.21 12.93 -2.60
N LYS A 649 8.23 13.01 -1.72
CA LYS A 649 9.63 13.26 -2.13
C LYS A 649 10.29 12.13 -2.91
N CYS A 650 9.77 10.90 -2.86
CA CYS A 650 10.27 9.84 -3.75
C CYS A 650 9.83 10.00 -5.21
N LEU A 651 9.06 11.05 -5.53
CA LEU A 651 8.37 11.22 -6.82
C LEU A 651 8.76 12.48 -7.60
N THR A 652 9.61 13.37 -7.05
CA THR A 652 10.09 14.55 -7.78
C THR A 652 11.46 14.29 -8.41
N ASN A 653 11.50 14.49 -9.73
CA ASN A 653 12.57 14.09 -10.64
C ASN A 653 13.80 15.00 -10.57
N ASP A 654 14.26 15.37 -9.37
CA ASP A 654 15.40 16.27 -9.19
C ASP A 654 16.69 15.45 -8.95
N THR A 655 17.40 15.17 -10.03
CA THR A 655 18.62 14.34 -10.05
C THR A 655 19.83 14.98 -9.36
N LYS A 656 19.64 15.96 -8.47
CA LYS A 656 20.75 16.75 -7.87
C LYS A 656 20.69 17.02 -6.37
N THR A 657 19.72 16.53 -5.62
CA THR A 657 19.75 16.65 -4.14
C THR A 657 19.23 15.41 -3.45
N SER A 658 20.14 14.58 -2.94
CA SER A 658 19.83 13.59 -1.91
C SER A 658 19.30 14.33 -0.68
N THR A 659 18.00 14.27 -0.45
CA THR A 659 17.43 14.74 0.82
C THR A 659 17.30 13.51 1.70
N GLU A 660 18.16 13.37 2.70
CA GLU A 660 17.95 12.42 3.81
C GLU A 660 16.64 12.79 4.49
N VAL A 661 15.61 11.96 4.35
CA VAL A 661 14.50 11.96 5.30
C VAL A 661 14.96 11.07 6.45
N SER A 662 15.56 11.67 7.46
CA SER A 662 15.93 10.94 8.65
C SER A 662 14.68 10.73 9.51
N ILE A 663 14.33 9.46 9.73
CA ILE A 663 13.36 9.02 10.76
C ILE A 663 13.87 9.42 12.17
N THR A 664 15.12 9.87 12.26
CA THR A 664 15.79 10.37 13.46
C THR A 664 15.00 11.48 14.14
N GLY A 665 14.26 12.34 13.43
CA GLY A 665 13.42 13.36 14.07
C GLY A 665 12.25 12.80 14.91
N ALA A 666 11.77 11.59 14.61
CA ALA A 666 10.75 10.90 15.41
C ALA A 666 11.34 10.07 16.55
N LEU A 667 12.55 9.52 16.36
CA LEU A 667 13.28 8.73 17.36
C LEU A 667 13.99 9.60 18.40
N GLU A 668 14.49 10.77 18.01
CA GLU A 668 15.05 11.80 18.91
C GLU A 668 13.95 12.45 19.76
N ALA A 669 12.73 12.58 19.22
CA ALA A 669 11.55 13.00 19.99
C ALA A 669 11.07 11.97 21.03
N LEU A 670 11.64 10.75 21.00
CA LEU A 670 11.31 9.61 21.86
C LEU A 670 12.48 9.18 22.78
N GLY A 671 13.63 9.85 22.74
CA GLY A 671 14.77 9.57 23.65
C GLY A 671 15.49 8.23 23.41
N LEU A 672 15.20 7.51 22.32
CA LEU A 672 15.83 6.25 21.99
C LEU A 672 17.14 6.48 21.22
N ALA A 673 18.22 5.82 21.62
CA ALA A 673 19.47 5.82 20.86
C ALA A 673 19.24 5.18 19.48
N PRO A 674 19.81 5.75 18.40
CA PRO A 674 19.55 5.29 17.05
C PRO A 674 20.13 3.89 16.85
N LEU A 675 19.28 2.86 16.84
CA LEU A 675 19.63 1.54 16.35
C LEU A 675 19.66 1.61 14.82
N THR A 676 20.85 1.79 14.26
CA THR A 676 21.21 1.66 12.84
C THR A 676 20.30 2.37 11.83
N SER A 677 20.86 3.30 11.06
CA SER A 677 20.22 3.87 9.87
C SER A 677 19.55 2.78 9.01
N VAL A 678 18.22 2.77 8.93
CA VAL A 678 17.52 2.03 7.89
C VAL A 678 17.71 2.83 6.61
N ASP A 679 18.53 2.29 5.71
CA ASP A 679 18.74 2.83 4.38
C ASP A 679 17.46 2.59 3.55
N VAL A 680 16.53 3.54 3.57
CA VAL A 680 15.40 3.54 2.64
C VAL A 680 15.93 3.96 1.28
N LYS A 681 16.48 3.01 0.52
CA LYS A 681 16.69 3.19 -0.91
C LYS A 681 15.33 3.26 -1.60
N CYS A 682 14.86 4.47 -1.89
CA CYS A 682 14.03 4.67 -3.06
C CYS A 682 14.87 4.27 -4.28
N CYS A 683 14.47 3.20 -4.97
CA CYS A 683 15.17 2.66 -6.14
C CYS A 683 15.17 3.68 -7.30
N CYS A 684 16.20 4.51 -7.36
CA CYS A 684 16.68 5.15 -8.58
C CYS A 684 18.22 5.11 -8.57
N ASN A 685 18.78 4.28 -9.45
CA ASN A 685 20.20 4.09 -9.79
C ASN A 685 21.08 3.24 -8.87
N ALA A 686 20.91 1.92 -8.97
CA ALA A 686 22.03 0.99 -8.91
C ALA A 686 22.66 0.81 -10.30
N PHE A 687 23.22 1.88 -10.89
CA PHE A 687 24.11 1.77 -12.05
C PHE A 687 25.18 2.85 -11.96
N GLY A 688 26.36 2.46 -11.50
CA GLY A 688 27.57 3.26 -11.59
C GLY A 688 28.66 2.42 -12.20
N MET A 689 28.81 2.48 -13.53
CA MET A 689 30.10 2.39 -14.24
C MET A 689 29.94 2.98 -15.66
N PRO A 690 31.04 3.49 -16.26
CA PRO A 690 31.07 4.81 -16.90
C PRO A 690 30.87 4.80 -18.42
N VAL A 691 30.36 5.91 -18.96
CA VAL A 691 30.41 6.21 -20.39
C VAL A 691 31.66 7.04 -20.68
N GLN A 692 32.64 6.48 -21.38
CA GLN A 692 33.21 7.09 -22.59
C GLN A 692 34.24 6.19 -23.30
N GLY A 693 33.88 5.78 -24.52
CA GLY A 693 34.74 5.85 -25.71
C GLY A 693 35.84 4.81 -25.90
N GLN A 694 35.61 3.82 -26.76
CA GLN A 694 36.40 3.59 -27.98
C GLN A 694 35.82 2.42 -28.82
N THR A 695 35.80 2.63 -30.13
CA THR A 695 35.40 1.75 -31.23
C THR A 695 36.01 0.34 -31.21
N PRO A 696 35.33 -0.73 -31.66
CA PRO A 696 35.99 -1.99 -32.01
C PRO A 696 36.46 -1.97 -33.48
N LYS A 697 37.77 -2.10 -33.67
CA LYS A 697 38.40 -2.58 -34.92
C LYS A 697 38.45 -4.11 -34.91
N ALA A 698 38.31 -4.68 -36.11
CA ALA A 698 38.39 -6.10 -36.44
C ALA A 698 39.74 -6.77 -36.13
N LEU A 699 39.72 -8.11 -35.92
CA LEU A 699 40.48 -9.14 -36.66
C LEU A 699 40.41 -10.51 -35.95
N ASP A 700 39.95 -11.54 -36.69
CA ASP A 700 40.49 -12.90 -36.93
C ASP A 700 41.23 -13.65 -35.79
N ALA A 701 41.21 -14.98 -35.59
CA ALA A 701 40.91 -16.13 -36.45
C ALA A 701 40.92 -17.44 -35.62
N GLU A 702 40.50 -18.55 -36.27
CA GLU A 702 40.87 -19.97 -36.02
C GLU A 702 40.19 -20.69 -34.82
N GLN A 703 39.61 -21.90 -34.92
CA GLN A 703 39.84 -23.06 -35.81
C GLN A 703 38.63 -24.04 -35.81
N GLU A 704 38.46 -24.71 -36.96
CA GLU A 704 37.50 -25.72 -37.47
C GLU A 704 37.58 -27.15 -36.82
N PRO A 705 36.96 -28.29 -37.31
CA PRO A 705 36.16 -28.56 -38.55
C PRO A 705 34.94 -29.54 -38.52
N SER A 706 33.95 -29.24 -39.41
CA SER A 706 33.29 -30.10 -40.46
C SER A 706 32.47 -31.38 -40.12
N PRO A 707 31.71 -32.03 -41.06
CA PRO A 707 31.22 -31.64 -42.40
C PRO A 707 29.73 -32.00 -42.73
N SER A 708 29.18 -31.37 -43.78
CA SER A 708 28.52 -31.98 -44.99
C SER A 708 27.25 -31.26 -45.51
N THR A 709 27.39 -30.76 -46.74
CA THR A 709 26.40 -30.24 -47.71
C THR A 709 25.79 -31.41 -48.54
N PRO A 710 24.98 -31.25 -49.63
CA PRO A 710 24.49 -30.05 -50.35
C PRO A 710 23.00 -30.09 -50.81
N SER A 711 22.46 -28.95 -51.29
CA SER A 711 22.04 -28.73 -52.71
C SER A 711 20.91 -27.69 -52.89
N SER A 712 21.23 -26.65 -53.66
CA SER A 712 20.33 -25.78 -54.44
C SER A 712 20.13 -26.41 -55.85
N PRO A 713 19.25 -25.92 -56.79
CA PRO A 713 19.40 -24.60 -57.46
C PRO A 713 18.05 -23.95 -57.94
N SER A 714 17.84 -22.61 -57.90
CA SER A 714 18.14 -21.56 -58.92
C SER A 714 16.98 -21.15 -59.88
N CYS A 715 17.11 -19.90 -60.38
CA CYS A 715 16.45 -19.21 -61.51
C CYS A 715 15.18 -18.38 -61.17
N GLY A 716 15.03 -17.10 -61.54
CA GLY A 716 15.83 -16.09 -62.27
C GLY A 716 15.09 -14.74 -62.20
N ALA A 717 15.74 -13.62 -61.88
CA ALA A 717 16.24 -12.58 -62.80
C ALA A 717 15.20 -11.87 -63.71
N GLY A 718 15.05 -10.55 -63.53
CA GLY A 718 14.40 -9.63 -64.48
C GLY A 718 14.51 -8.15 -64.06
N ARG A 719 15.37 -7.40 -64.75
CA ARG A 719 15.72 -5.96 -64.56
C ARG A 719 14.85 -5.01 -65.42
N LEU A 720 14.88 -3.71 -65.05
CA LEU A 720 15.04 -2.45 -65.85
C LEU A 720 14.08 -1.37 -65.30
N ALA A 721 14.45 -0.21 -64.74
CA ALA A 721 15.41 0.87 -65.04
C ALA A 721 14.82 2.07 -65.82
N ALA A 722 15.23 3.29 -65.37
CA ALA A 722 15.10 4.65 -65.93
C ALA A 722 13.73 5.36 -65.74
N GLY A 723 13.64 6.66 -65.43
CA GLY A 723 14.60 7.75 -65.27
C GLY A 723 13.90 9.11 -65.48
N LEU A 724 14.60 10.21 -65.13
CA LEU A 724 14.40 11.63 -65.55
C LEU A 724 13.78 12.62 -64.53
N ALA A 725 14.62 13.57 -64.08
CA ALA A 725 14.31 14.98 -63.80
C ALA A 725 14.65 15.83 -65.06
N PRO A 726 14.27 17.12 -65.19
CA PRO A 726 15.10 18.21 -64.61
C PRO A 726 14.44 19.61 -64.32
N ALA A 727 15.20 20.46 -63.60
CA ALA A 727 15.49 21.93 -63.74
C ALA A 727 14.40 23.04 -63.54
N GLU A 728 14.61 24.00 -62.60
CA GLU A 728 15.13 25.41 -62.72
C GLU A 728 14.03 26.46 -63.07
N GLY A 729 13.94 27.72 -62.60
CA GLY A 729 14.70 28.62 -61.73
C GLY A 729 14.18 30.09 -61.87
N GLN A 730 14.65 30.98 -60.99
CA GLN A 730 14.82 32.47 -61.14
C GLN A 730 13.74 33.49 -60.67
N THR A 731 14.22 34.41 -59.80
CA THR A 731 13.80 35.79 -59.46
C THR A 731 14.31 36.80 -60.52
N PRO A 732 13.85 38.09 -60.63
CA PRO A 732 14.37 39.22 -59.80
C PRO A 732 13.49 40.51 -59.64
N LYS A 733 13.82 41.34 -58.61
CA LYS A 733 13.97 42.84 -58.50
C LYS A 733 12.98 43.83 -59.20
N ALA A 734 12.69 45.08 -58.78
CA ALA A 734 13.00 45.98 -57.63
C ALA A 734 12.32 47.39 -57.85
N LEU A 735 12.48 48.31 -56.86
CA LEU A 735 12.42 49.81 -56.88
C LEU A 735 11.02 50.48 -56.65
N ASP A 736 10.80 51.54 -55.84
CA ASP A 736 11.67 52.56 -55.20
C ASP A 736 10.95 53.36 -54.06
N ALA A 737 11.76 53.86 -53.08
CA ALA A 737 11.80 55.16 -52.34
C ALA A 737 10.53 55.84 -51.76
N GLU A 738 10.49 56.60 -50.65
CA GLU A 738 11.43 57.06 -49.58
C GLU A 738 10.59 57.82 -48.52
N GLN A 739 10.84 57.63 -47.20
CA GLN A 739 11.13 58.69 -46.19
C GLN A 739 11.00 58.18 -44.74
N GLU A 740 12.14 58.18 -44.05
CA GLU A 740 12.41 57.95 -42.62
C GLU A 740 12.56 59.32 -41.88
N PRO A 741 12.77 59.47 -40.54
CA PRO A 741 13.64 58.66 -39.66
C PRO A 741 13.16 58.40 -38.18
N SER A 742 13.27 57.17 -37.65
CA SER A 742 14.32 56.59 -36.75
C SER A 742 14.18 56.93 -35.23
N PRO A 743 14.73 56.13 -34.25
CA PRO A 743 15.67 55.01 -34.43
C PRO A 743 15.50 53.74 -33.53
N SER A 744 15.99 52.61 -34.11
CA SER A 744 16.90 51.58 -33.56
C SER A 744 16.60 50.71 -32.32
N THR A 745 16.45 49.40 -32.57
CA THR A 745 17.06 48.25 -31.84
C THR A 745 18.61 48.31 -31.94
N PRO A 746 19.46 47.70 -31.05
CA PRO A 746 19.66 46.23 -31.02
C PRO A 746 20.32 45.57 -29.74
N SER A 747 20.37 44.22 -29.76
CA SER A 747 21.41 43.27 -29.28
C SER A 747 22.23 43.45 -27.98
N SER A 748 22.49 42.30 -27.31
CA SER A 748 23.32 42.04 -26.11
C SER A 748 24.70 42.73 -26.01
N PRO A 749 25.25 42.90 -24.78
CA PRO A 749 26.45 42.14 -24.40
C PRO A 749 26.59 41.73 -22.90
N ARG A 750 27.51 40.78 -22.64
CA ARG A 750 28.06 40.40 -21.32
C ARG A 750 29.13 41.39 -20.81
N CYS A 751 29.28 41.41 -19.47
CA CYS A 751 30.46 41.74 -18.63
C CYS A 751 31.03 43.17 -18.57
N GLY A 752 31.18 43.71 -17.35
CA GLY A 752 32.10 44.81 -17.04
C GLY A 752 31.79 45.60 -15.75
N ALA A 753 32.49 45.27 -14.66
CA ALA A 753 32.35 45.87 -13.33
C ALA A 753 32.75 47.36 -13.22
N ARG A 754 32.15 48.10 -12.26
CA ARG A 754 32.85 49.12 -11.45
C ARG A 754 32.12 49.48 -10.13
N ARG A 755 32.75 49.02 -9.04
CA ARG A 755 32.88 49.59 -7.68
C ARG A 755 31.95 50.73 -7.23
N LEU A 756 31.22 50.46 -6.15
CA LEU A 756 31.33 51.25 -4.91
C LEU A 756 31.86 50.30 -3.83
N ALA A 757 32.98 50.69 -3.22
CA ALA A 757 33.67 49.97 -2.16
C ALA A 757 33.60 50.80 -0.87
N ALA A 758 33.07 50.17 0.19
CA ALA A 758 33.31 50.36 1.63
C ALA A 758 32.13 49.64 2.31
N GLY A 759 32.21 48.58 3.10
CA GLY A 759 33.29 47.95 3.85
C GLY A 759 32.69 47.55 5.20
N LEU A 760 32.04 46.39 5.29
CA LEU A 760 31.65 45.74 6.55
C LEU A 760 32.06 44.26 6.46
N ALA A 761 32.73 43.76 7.49
CA ALA A 761 33.29 42.41 7.49
C ALA A 761 32.20 41.35 7.76
N PRO A 762 32.36 40.09 7.28
CA PRO A 762 31.39 39.01 7.54
C PRO A 762 31.09 38.77 9.03
N ALA A 763 32.04 39.07 9.92
CA ALA A 763 31.86 38.96 11.36
C ALA A 763 30.83 39.94 11.95
N GLU A 764 30.59 41.09 11.31
CA GLU A 764 29.59 42.09 11.76
C GLU A 764 28.16 41.75 11.30
N ILE A 765 28.01 40.87 10.30
CA ILE A 765 26.71 40.35 9.86
C ILE A 765 26.19 39.29 10.86
N THR A 766 27.08 38.51 11.47
CA THR A 766 26.74 37.52 12.51
C THR A 766 26.18 38.16 13.79
N THR A 767 26.60 39.38 14.15
CA THR A 767 26.05 40.12 15.30
C THR A 767 24.68 40.76 15.03
N LEU A 768 24.21 40.79 13.78
CA LEU A 768 22.84 41.16 13.41
C LEU A 768 21.87 39.96 13.45
N GLN A 769 22.36 38.72 13.37
CA GLN A 769 21.57 37.49 13.46
C GLN A 769 21.19 37.08 14.90
N SER A 770 21.67 37.78 15.94
CA SER A 770 21.34 37.47 17.33
C SER A 770 19.94 37.88 17.78
N GLY A 771 19.14 38.48 16.90
CA GLY A 771 17.75 38.81 17.16
C GLY A 771 16.79 37.82 16.50
N GLY A 772 16.59 36.65 17.11
CA GLY A 772 15.52 35.71 16.72
C GLY A 772 14.15 36.11 17.28
N PRO A 773 13.11 35.28 17.13
CA PRO A 773 11.81 35.49 17.77
C PRO A 773 11.96 35.70 19.29
N GLY A 774 11.19 36.61 19.87
CA GLY A 774 11.31 36.98 21.28
C GLY A 774 10.57 38.26 21.63
N VAL A 775 10.70 38.69 22.89
CA VAL A 775 10.13 39.96 23.34
C VAL A 775 11.12 41.08 23.01
N TYR A 776 10.68 42.08 22.25
CA TYR A 776 11.48 43.26 21.93
C TYR A 776 10.88 44.49 22.58
N VAL A 777 11.73 45.41 23.03
CA VAL A 777 11.33 46.77 23.40
C VAL A 777 11.66 47.72 22.26
N VAL A 778 10.65 48.43 21.77
CA VAL A 778 10.81 49.49 20.76
C VAL A 778 11.66 50.60 21.37
N THR A 779 12.82 50.88 20.79
CA THR A 779 13.78 51.86 21.34
C THR A 779 13.53 53.28 20.83
N GLN A 780 12.86 53.40 19.69
CA GLN A 780 12.47 54.66 19.07
C GLN A 780 11.24 54.45 18.21
N LYS A 781 10.48 55.52 17.96
CA LYS A 781 9.20 55.46 17.25
C LYS A 781 9.34 54.68 15.93
N VAL A 782 8.56 53.62 15.76
CA VAL A 782 8.63 52.71 14.60
C VAL A 782 7.26 52.52 13.95
N SER A 783 7.22 52.48 12.62
CA SER A 783 5.99 52.24 11.89
C SER A 783 5.66 50.74 11.87
N LEU A 784 4.45 50.40 12.28
CA LEU A 784 3.85 49.10 11.99
C LEU A 784 3.26 49.15 10.58
N THR A 785 3.56 48.15 9.76
CA THR A 785 3.11 48.10 8.36
C THR A 785 2.50 46.74 8.03
N THR A 786 1.67 46.66 7.00
CA THR A 786 0.97 45.42 6.62
C THR A 786 1.90 44.33 6.07
N GLY A 787 3.11 44.68 5.61
CA GLY A 787 4.07 43.75 4.99
C GLY A 787 5.52 44.08 5.32
N SER A 788 6.44 43.15 5.04
CA SER A 788 7.86 43.29 5.40
C SER A 788 8.64 44.30 4.54
N ALA A 789 8.11 44.75 3.40
CA ALA A 789 8.74 45.80 2.59
C ALA A 789 8.64 47.19 3.23
N LYS A 790 9.63 48.07 3.04
CA LYS A 790 9.60 49.45 3.62
C LYS A 790 8.47 50.30 3.06
N ALA A 791 8.08 50.05 1.81
CA ALA A 791 6.99 50.75 1.12
C ALA A 791 5.58 50.24 1.50
N SER A 792 5.47 49.19 2.33
CA SER A 792 4.19 48.62 2.73
C SER A 792 3.32 49.66 3.47
N PRO A 793 1.98 49.66 3.26
CA PRO A 793 1.07 50.56 3.95
C PRO A 793 1.27 50.55 5.47
N ARG A 794 1.36 51.74 6.06
CA ARG A 794 1.50 51.92 7.50
C ARG A 794 0.15 51.73 8.18
N ILE A 795 0.10 50.80 9.13
CA ILE A 795 -1.03 50.58 10.03
C ILE A 795 -1.03 51.67 11.09
N GLU A 796 0.03 51.74 11.89
CA GLU A 796 0.17 52.72 12.96
C GLU A 796 1.63 53.00 13.36
N TRP A 797 1.82 53.82 14.40
CA TRP A 797 3.12 54.09 15.00
C TRP A 797 3.20 53.48 16.40
N LEU A 798 4.22 52.66 16.63
CA LEU A 798 4.56 52.20 17.97
C LEU A 798 5.54 53.17 18.62
N SER A 799 5.31 53.47 19.90
CA SER A 799 6.11 54.42 20.68
C SER A 799 7.37 53.76 21.24
N ALA A 800 8.38 54.57 21.55
CA ALA A 800 9.54 54.09 22.30
C ALA A 800 9.09 53.59 23.68
N GLY A 801 9.63 52.46 24.12
CA GLY A 801 9.25 51.74 25.34
C GLY A 801 8.16 50.67 25.15
N THR A 802 7.53 50.57 23.98
CA THR A 802 6.53 49.52 23.72
C THR A 802 7.19 48.15 23.63
N HIS A 803 6.77 47.20 24.48
CA HIS A 803 7.14 45.80 24.34
C HIS A 803 6.27 45.13 23.28
N VAL A 804 6.89 44.43 22.35
CA VAL A 804 6.23 43.70 21.26
C VAL A 804 6.79 42.29 21.17
N GLN A 805 5.90 41.33 20.96
CA GLN A 805 6.29 39.95 20.70
C GLN A 805 6.62 39.80 19.21
N VAL A 806 7.88 39.62 18.90
CA VAL A 806 8.33 39.35 17.53
C VAL A 806 8.32 37.85 17.31
N LEU A 807 7.46 37.40 16.39
CA LEU A 807 7.28 35.99 16.04
C LEU A 807 8.25 35.53 14.96
N GLU A 808 8.70 36.45 14.11
CA GLU A 808 9.55 36.17 12.96
C GLU A 808 10.42 37.38 12.65
N VAL A 809 11.66 37.15 12.22
CA VAL A 809 12.60 38.21 11.82
C VAL A 809 13.08 37.96 10.39
N GLN A 810 12.98 38.97 9.53
CA GLN A 810 13.45 38.93 8.14
C GLN A 810 14.48 40.03 7.87
N CYS A 811 15.56 39.67 7.19
CA CYS A 811 16.52 40.63 6.65
C CYS A 811 16.12 41.01 5.21
N ARG A 812 15.78 42.28 4.99
CA ARG A 812 15.40 42.82 3.68
C ARG A 812 16.55 43.67 3.15
N LEU A 813 17.44 43.03 2.38
CA LEU A 813 18.61 43.69 1.77
C LEU A 813 18.20 44.84 0.83
N GLU A 814 17.09 44.69 0.11
CA GLU A 814 16.54 45.70 -0.81
C GLU A 814 16.07 46.98 -0.09
N ASP A 815 15.68 46.86 1.17
CA ASP A 815 15.11 47.94 1.98
C ASP A 815 16.11 48.50 3.02
N ASN A 816 17.34 47.94 3.05
CA ASN A 816 18.37 48.17 4.06
C ASN A 816 17.85 48.07 5.51
N ARG A 817 16.99 47.08 5.80
CA ARG A 817 16.36 46.90 7.12
C ARG A 817 16.25 45.43 7.55
N VAL A 818 16.32 45.22 8.85
CA VAL A 818 15.81 44.02 9.54
C VAL A 818 14.38 44.30 9.99
N ARG A 819 13.47 43.36 9.74
CA ARG A 819 12.03 43.50 9.97
C ARG A 819 11.54 42.41 10.92
N GLY A 820 10.62 42.75 11.82
CA GLY A 820 10.02 41.81 12.76
C GLY A 820 8.52 41.73 12.58
N ARG A 821 7.96 40.52 12.49
CA ARG A 821 6.51 40.28 12.48
C ARG A 821 6.01 40.20 13.91
N ILE A 822 4.96 40.95 14.23
CA ILE A 822 4.31 40.96 15.54
C ILE A 822 2.84 40.55 15.39
N GLU A 823 2.27 39.97 16.43
CA GLU A 823 0.90 39.42 16.41
C GLU A 823 -0.16 40.46 16.76
N GLU A 824 0.14 41.37 17.68
CA GLU A 824 -0.83 42.34 18.19
C GLU A 824 -0.21 43.74 18.33
N PRO A 825 -0.67 44.72 17.52
CA PRO A 825 -1.49 44.54 16.31
C PRO A 825 -0.70 43.82 15.20
N ALA A 826 -1.36 42.94 14.45
CA ALA A 826 -0.70 42.11 13.45
C ALA A 826 -0.02 42.96 12.36
N GLY A 827 1.29 42.79 12.18
CA GLY A 827 2.03 43.50 11.16
C GLY A 827 3.53 43.42 11.32
N TRP A 828 4.24 44.24 10.54
CA TRP A 828 5.70 44.26 10.48
C TRP A 828 6.27 45.59 10.95
N ILE A 829 7.21 45.52 11.88
CA ILE A 829 8.00 46.67 12.34
C ILE A 829 9.43 46.59 11.79
N SER A 830 10.16 47.69 11.85
CA SER A 830 11.62 47.67 11.62
C SER A 830 12.31 47.39 12.94
N LEU A 831 13.31 46.51 12.95
CA LEU A 831 14.10 46.19 14.14
C LEU A 831 15.45 46.92 14.10
N ALA A 832 16.14 46.93 12.96
CA ALA A 832 17.44 47.59 12.79
C ALA A 832 17.69 48.03 11.34
N SER A 833 18.57 49.01 11.16
CA SER A 833 19.09 49.39 9.84
C SER A 833 20.27 48.50 9.46
N LEU A 834 20.36 48.12 8.18
CA LEU A 834 21.51 47.38 7.63
C LEU A 834 22.64 48.32 7.18
N GLU A 835 22.35 49.61 6.97
CA GLU A 835 23.36 50.64 6.64
C GLU A 835 24.06 51.19 7.90
N ASP A 836 23.35 51.22 9.03
CA ASP A 836 23.87 51.69 10.31
C ASP A 836 23.35 50.77 11.42
N ILE A 837 24.17 49.78 11.79
CA ILE A 837 23.80 48.73 12.73
C ILE A 837 23.55 49.24 14.16
N SER A 838 24.03 50.46 14.45
CA SER A 838 23.80 51.15 15.72
C SER A 838 22.39 51.73 15.81
N ASN A 839 21.76 51.96 14.65
CA ASN A 839 20.40 52.46 14.53
C ASN A 839 19.39 51.30 14.62
N ARG A 840 18.98 50.99 15.86
CA ARG A 840 17.95 49.99 16.16
C ARG A 840 16.64 50.66 16.54
N TRP A 841 15.55 50.21 15.93
CA TRP A 841 14.18 50.65 16.23
C TRP A 841 13.52 49.80 17.31
N ALA A 842 13.98 48.56 17.50
CA ALA A 842 13.61 47.72 18.64
C ALA A 842 14.78 46.80 19.03
N VAL A 843 14.93 46.53 20.32
CA VAL A 843 16.00 45.70 20.90
C VAL A 843 15.36 44.60 21.75
N MET A 844 15.92 43.38 21.70
CA MET A 844 15.40 42.24 22.44
C MET A 844 15.55 42.44 23.95
N ASP A 845 14.47 42.25 24.70
CA ASP A 845 14.44 42.22 26.16
C ASP A 845 14.76 40.78 26.62
N LEU A 846 16.04 40.53 26.85
CA LEU A 846 16.56 39.18 27.18
C LEU A 846 15.99 38.64 28.50
N GLU A 847 15.62 39.51 29.44
CA GLU A 847 15.14 39.10 30.75
C GLU A 847 13.67 38.62 30.71
N LYS A 848 12.83 39.30 29.90
CA LYS A 848 11.46 38.84 29.62
C LYS A 848 11.42 37.66 28.64
N SER A 849 12.36 37.62 27.69
CA SER A 849 12.49 36.49 26.75
C SER A 849 12.93 35.22 27.47
N ASN A 850 13.83 35.30 28.45
CA ASN A 850 14.24 34.15 29.27
C ASN A 850 13.12 33.67 30.22
N ARG A 851 12.26 34.56 30.76
CA ARG A 851 11.10 34.15 31.57
C ARG A 851 10.01 33.41 30.77
N TRP A 852 9.86 33.71 29.48
CA TRP A 852 9.00 32.97 28.56
C TRP A 852 9.53 31.55 28.30
N ILE A 853 10.86 31.40 28.16
CA ILE A 853 11.52 30.08 28.03
C ILE A 853 11.33 29.23 29.29
N VAL A 854 11.41 29.83 30.49
CA VAL A 854 11.23 29.12 31.77
C VAL A 854 9.79 28.63 32.00
N GLY A 855 8.77 29.33 31.46
CA GLY A 855 7.37 28.85 31.45
C GLY A 855 7.12 27.64 30.53
N GLY A 856 8.04 27.36 29.61
CA GLY A 856 8.08 26.11 28.82
C GLY A 856 8.73 24.95 29.57
N VAL A 857 9.62 25.24 30.54
CA VAL A 857 10.34 24.23 31.32
C VAL A 857 9.44 23.55 32.36
N GLU A 858 8.47 24.24 32.94
CA GLU A 858 7.45 23.61 33.82
C GLU A 858 6.51 22.66 33.05
N ARG A 859 6.12 23.03 31.81
CA ARG A 859 5.41 22.13 30.89
C ARG A 859 6.25 20.93 30.46
N LEU A 860 7.56 21.13 30.27
CA LEU A 860 8.51 20.05 30.04
C LEU A 860 8.65 19.11 31.25
N LYS A 861 8.62 19.60 32.49
CA LYS A 861 8.68 18.74 33.70
C LYS A 861 7.42 17.89 33.92
N GLU A 862 6.28 18.34 33.42
CA GLU A 862 5.04 17.55 33.41
C GLU A 862 5.04 16.55 32.24
N LEU A 863 5.61 16.92 31.09
CA LEU A 863 5.96 16.02 29.99
C LEU A 863 7.00 14.97 30.39
N THR A 864 8.02 15.31 31.18
CA THR A 864 9.06 14.41 31.68
C THR A 864 8.48 13.42 32.69
N ARG A 865 7.59 13.83 33.60
CA ARG A 865 6.90 12.89 34.49
C ARG A 865 5.98 11.91 33.74
N ASN A 866 5.36 12.36 32.64
CA ASN A 866 4.55 11.51 31.78
C ASN A 866 5.39 10.63 30.83
N LEU A 867 6.59 11.06 30.46
CA LEU A 867 7.59 10.27 29.73
C LEU A 867 8.25 9.24 30.65
N GLU A 868 8.61 9.61 31.87
CA GLU A 868 9.12 8.70 32.91
C GLU A 868 8.07 7.64 33.25
N ALA A 869 6.77 7.98 33.26
CA ALA A 869 5.71 6.97 33.41
C ALA A 869 5.59 6.02 32.19
N ALA A 870 5.80 6.52 30.97
CA ALA A 870 5.79 5.70 29.76
C ALA A 870 7.07 4.85 29.61
N GLU A 871 8.23 5.39 29.99
CA GLU A 871 9.50 4.69 30.11
C GLU A 871 9.46 3.68 31.24
N GLN A 872 8.80 3.98 32.37
CA GLN A 872 8.61 3.05 33.47
C GLN A 872 7.71 1.88 33.04
N VAL A 873 6.63 2.11 32.28
CA VAL A 873 5.83 1.03 31.69
C VAL A 873 6.64 0.23 30.67
N THR A 874 7.44 0.89 29.83
CA THR A 874 8.31 0.23 28.84
C THR A 874 9.41 -0.59 29.54
N LYS A 875 9.96 -0.07 30.64
CA LYS A 875 10.97 -0.73 31.47
C LYS A 875 10.38 -1.88 32.28
N GLU A 876 9.18 -1.74 32.82
CA GLU A 876 8.44 -2.82 33.48
C GLU A 876 8.08 -3.92 32.48
N MET A 877 7.69 -3.56 31.25
CA MET A 877 7.49 -4.52 30.15
C MET A 877 8.78 -5.21 29.74
N GLN A 878 9.90 -4.47 29.66
CA GLN A 878 11.21 -4.98 29.28
C GLN A 878 11.81 -5.85 30.41
N GLU A 879 11.61 -5.50 31.68
CA GLU A 879 11.97 -6.28 32.86
C GLU A 879 11.09 -7.53 32.98
N ALA A 880 9.78 -7.43 32.72
CA ALA A 880 8.88 -8.59 32.70
C ALA A 880 9.23 -9.56 31.56
N ALA A 881 9.51 -9.05 30.36
CA ALA A 881 9.96 -9.84 29.22
C ALA A 881 11.34 -10.46 29.49
N THR A 882 12.28 -9.70 30.04
CA THR A 882 13.64 -10.19 30.38
C THR A 882 13.61 -11.23 31.49
N ALA A 883 12.82 -11.02 32.56
CA ALA A 883 12.66 -11.98 33.64
C ALA A 883 12.02 -13.29 33.14
N LYS A 884 11.05 -13.19 32.23
CA LYS A 884 10.44 -14.38 31.59
C LYS A 884 11.42 -15.10 30.68
N LEU A 885 12.19 -14.37 29.87
CA LEU A 885 13.29 -14.92 29.05
C LEU A 885 14.35 -15.62 29.91
N SER A 886 14.76 -15.02 31.03
CA SER A 886 15.73 -15.65 31.96
C SER A 886 15.18 -16.90 32.63
N GLU A 887 13.90 -16.92 33.03
CA GLU A 887 13.22 -18.11 33.57
C GLU A 887 13.16 -19.24 32.51
N LEU A 888 12.92 -18.90 31.24
CA LEU A 888 12.89 -19.83 30.12
C LEU A 888 14.28 -20.39 29.78
N TYR A 889 15.32 -19.56 29.77
CA TYR A 889 16.70 -20.01 29.57
C TYR A 889 17.19 -20.95 30.69
N GLN A 890 16.80 -20.69 31.94
CA GLN A 890 17.07 -21.62 33.04
C GLN A 890 16.36 -22.96 32.83
N ARG A 891 15.11 -22.94 32.36
CA ARG A 891 14.35 -24.16 32.04
C ARG A 891 14.98 -24.96 30.90
N GLU A 892 15.48 -24.29 29.86
CA GLU A 892 16.21 -24.94 28.76
C GLU A 892 17.52 -25.57 29.22
N ALA A 893 18.26 -24.90 30.10
CA ALA A 893 19.49 -25.44 30.69
C ALA A 893 19.21 -26.67 31.56
N GLU A 894 18.16 -26.65 32.38
CA GLU A 894 17.71 -27.79 33.19
C GLU A 894 17.30 -28.99 32.32
N VAL A 895 16.54 -28.78 31.26
CA VAL A 895 16.12 -29.84 30.32
C VAL A 895 17.31 -30.39 29.52
N ALA A 896 18.25 -29.53 29.13
CA ALA A 896 19.49 -29.97 28.48
C ALA A 896 20.37 -30.81 29.42
N GLU A 897 20.47 -30.46 30.71
CA GLU A 897 21.16 -31.28 31.71
C GLU A 897 20.46 -32.62 31.96
N GLU A 898 19.12 -32.66 32.02
CA GLU A 898 18.35 -33.91 32.14
C GLU A 898 18.50 -34.83 30.90
N LEU A 899 18.56 -34.27 29.70
CA LEU A 899 18.79 -35.00 28.45
C LEU A 899 20.23 -35.53 28.35
N VAL A 900 21.22 -34.75 28.81
CA VAL A 900 22.63 -35.17 28.83
C VAL A 900 22.87 -36.26 29.89
N GLN A 901 22.16 -36.22 31.02
CA GLN A 901 22.25 -37.26 32.06
C GLN A 901 21.55 -38.57 31.67
N SER A 902 20.62 -38.55 30.70
CA SER A 902 19.83 -39.73 30.31
C SER A 902 20.34 -40.50 29.08
N GLN A 903 21.35 -39.99 28.35
CA GLN A 903 21.88 -40.68 27.16
C GLN A 903 23.41 -40.86 27.21
N SER A 904 23.86 -41.91 27.88
CA SER A 904 25.16 -42.52 27.57
C SER A 904 24.97 -43.53 26.43
N GLU A 905 25.78 -43.41 25.38
CA GLU A 905 25.99 -44.34 24.26
C GLU A 905 25.22 -44.05 22.95
N SER A 906 25.83 -43.28 22.04
CA SER A 906 26.24 -43.82 20.73
C SER A 906 27.24 -42.89 20.02
N HIS A 907 28.21 -43.49 19.34
CA HIS A 907 29.39 -42.86 18.74
C HIS A 907 29.10 -42.12 17.42
N ASP A 908 27.84 -42.09 16.97
CA ASP A 908 27.40 -41.57 15.65
C ASP A 908 27.08 -40.06 15.67
N LEU A 909 26.96 -39.46 16.85
CA LEU A 909 26.76 -38.01 17.02
C LEU A 909 28.04 -37.18 16.83
N ARG A 910 29.23 -37.80 16.94
CA ARG A 910 30.50 -37.09 16.79
C ARG A 910 30.72 -36.55 15.38
N ASP A 911 30.27 -37.27 14.35
CA ASP A 911 30.41 -36.81 12.95
C ASP A 911 29.36 -35.76 12.57
N ARG A 912 28.21 -35.72 13.25
CA ARG A 912 27.23 -34.63 13.13
C ARG A 912 27.63 -33.36 13.90
N CYS A 913 28.40 -33.49 14.98
CA CYS A 913 28.98 -32.34 15.68
C CYS A 913 30.01 -31.58 14.83
N VAL A 914 30.76 -32.26 13.95
CA VAL A 914 31.74 -31.60 13.06
C VAL A 914 31.06 -30.72 12.00
N GLN A 915 29.84 -31.07 11.55
CA GLN A 915 29.03 -30.20 10.69
C GLN A 915 28.37 -29.03 11.46
N HIS A 916 28.04 -29.24 12.75
CA HIS A 916 27.58 -28.15 13.62
C HIS A 916 28.70 -27.18 14.03
N GLU A 917 29.97 -27.60 14.08
CA GLU A 917 31.11 -26.69 14.28
C GLU A 917 31.32 -25.72 13.11
N SER A 918 30.92 -26.09 11.88
CA SER A 918 30.89 -25.20 10.72
C SER A 918 29.84 -24.10 10.88
N ALA A 919 28.60 -24.47 11.23
CA ALA A 919 27.51 -23.52 11.44
C ALA A 919 27.74 -22.63 12.69
N ARG A 920 28.37 -23.18 13.73
CA ARG A 920 28.78 -22.42 14.93
C ARG A 920 29.97 -21.49 14.63
N ARG A 921 30.86 -21.86 13.67
CA ARG A 921 31.89 -20.96 13.11
C ARG A 921 31.27 -19.83 12.31
N ASP A 922 30.29 -20.11 11.47
CA ASP A 922 29.62 -19.12 10.61
C ASP A 922 28.76 -18.14 11.43
N ALA A 923 28.08 -18.63 12.47
CA ALA A 923 27.38 -17.80 13.46
C ALA A 923 28.35 -16.98 14.33
N LYS A 924 29.51 -17.54 14.74
CA LYS A 924 30.59 -16.77 15.39
C LYS A 924 31.23 -15.74 14.46
N LEU A 925 31.30 -16.00 13.15
CA LEU A 925 31.78 -15.05 12.15
C LEU A 925 30.79 -13.90 11.95
N ALA A 926 29.49 -14.20 11.94
CA ALA A 926 28.41 -13.22 11.89
C ALA A 926 28.36 -12.37 13.18
N LEU A 927 28.54 -12.98 14.36
CA LEU A 927 28.60 -12.24 15.64
C LEU A 927 29.90 -11.42 15.77
N LYS A 928 31.06 -11.93 15.29
CA LYS A 928 32.30 -11.15 15.16
C LYS A 928 32.15 -9.97 14.18
N ALA A 929 31.35 -10.12 13.13
CA ALA A 929 31.01 -9.05 12.18
C ALA A 929 30.11 -7.98 12.80
N VAL A 930 29.28 -8.34 13.78
CA VAL A 930 28.51 -7.39 14.59
C VAL A 930 29.40 -6.69 15.63
N CYS A 931 30.40 -7.37 16.20
CA CYS A 931 31.43 -6.75 17.06
C CYS A 931 32.50 -5.93 16.31
N LEU A 932 32.47 -5.90 14.97
CA LEU A 932 33.41 -5.17 14.11
C LEU A 932 33.11 -3.66 13.99
N GLN A 933 32.07 -3.12 14.66
CA GLN A 933 31.76 -1.67 14.66
C GLN A 933 32.61 -0.81 15.63
N VAL A 934 33.66 -1.36 16.25
CA VAL A 934 34.45 -0.63 17.27
C VAL A 934 35.54 0.28 16.65
N ASP A 935 36.00 0.00 15.44
CA ASP A 935 37.09 0.75 14.82
C ASP A 935 36.57 1.91 13.95
N SER A 936 36.87 3.13 14.38
CA SER A 936 36.54 4.39 13.70
C SER A 936 37.72 5.35 13.79
N PRO A 937 37.75 6.45 13.01
CA PRO A 937 38.82 7.44 13.13
C PRO A 937 39.02 7.91 14.59
N GLY A 938 40.28 8.15 14.97
CA GLY A 938 40.69 8.54 16.31
C GLY A 938 42.12 8.11 16.64
N VAL A 939 42.50 8.25 17.91
CA VAL A 939 43.84 7.91 18.41
C VAL A 939 43.92 6.43 18.76
N TYR A 940 44.96 5.74 18.28
CA TYR A 940 45.23 4.33 18.55
C TYR A 940 46.62 4.16 19.13
N CYS A 941 46.79 3.19 20.03
CA CYS A 941 48.09 2.74 20.52
C CYS A 941 48.41 1.37 19.92
N LEU A 942 49.58 1.19 19.31
CA LEU A 942 49.95 -0.08 18.68
C LEU A 942 50.27 -1.15 19.73
N SER A 943 49.46 -2.21 19.83
CA SER A 943 49.69 -3.34 20.73
C SER A 943 50.74 -4.33 20.21
N SER A 944 51.18 -4.19 18.96
CA SER A 944 52.37 -4.88 18.41
C SER A 944 52.99 -4.08 17.25
N SER A 945 54.20 -4.43 16.81
CA SER A 945 54.84 -3.73 15.68
C SER A 945 54.05 -3.91 14.38
N VAL A 946 53.79 -2.83 13.63
CA VAL A 946 52.95 -2.86 12.42
C VAL A 946 53.67 -2.25 11.23
N ASP A 947 53.59 -2.91 10.07
CA ASP A 947 54.07 -2.34 8.82
C ASP A 947 53.05 -1.32 8.27
N VAL A 948 53.54 -0.14 7.91
CA VAL A 948 52.81 0.90 7.19
C VAL A 948 52.95 0.62 5.70
N THR A 949 51.82 0.55 4.99
CA THR A 949 51.81 0.27 3.55
C THR A 949 51.21 1.41 2.75
N GLU A 950 51.61 1.58 1.49
CA GLU A 950 51.12 2.67 0.62
C GLU A 950 49.61 2.62 0.38
N GLY A 951 49.03 1.42 0.38
CA GLY A 951 47.60 1.17 0.19
C GLY A 951 47.00 0.24 1.25
N PRO A 952 45.67 0.16 1.33
CA PRO A 952 44.98 -0.67 2.32
C PRO A 952 45.07 -2.17 2.01
N ALA A 953 45.47 -2.56 0.80
CA ALA A 953 45.59 -3.97 0.43
C ALA A 953 46.80 -4.63 1.09
N ARG A 954 46.66 -5.90 1.50
CA ARG A 954 47.70 -6.71 2.16
C ARG A 954 48.99 -6.84 1.33
N GLY A 955 48.88 -6.76 0.00
CA GLY A 955 50.03 -6.80 -0.93
C GLY A 955 50.65 -5.45 -1.26
N SER A 956 50.19 -4.35 -0.65
CA SER A 956 50.72 -3.02 -0.93
C SER A 956 52.18 -2.90 -0.46
N PRO A 957 53.04 -2.13 -1.17
CA PRO A 957 54.43 -1.92 -0.78
C PRO A 957 54.53 -1.40 0.66
N LYS A 958 55.50 -1.95 1.42
CA LYS A 958 55.77 -1.53 2.79
C LYS A 958 56.68 -0.30 2.78
N CYS A 959 56.22 0.76 3.42
CA CYS A 959 56.95 2.02 3.53
C CYS A 959 57.88 2.02 4.74
N GLU A 960 57.33 1.65 5.89
CA GLU A 960 57.98 1.75 7.19
C GLU A 960 57.37 0.73 8.16
N ARG A 961 58.05 0.43 9.27
CA ARG A 961 57.51 -0.40 10.36
C ARG A 961 57.51 0.37 11.67
N LEU A 962 56.32 0.52 12.25
CA LEU A 962 56.12 1.17 13.54
C LEU A 962 56.31 0.15 14.68
N ALA A 963 56.91 0.60 15.78
CA ALA A 963 57.14 -0.23 16.95
C ALA A 963 55.87 -0.36 17.80
N THR A 964 55.81 -1.40 18.63
CA THR A 964 54.80 -1.52 19.70
C THR A 964 54.80 -0.27 20.60
N ASP A 965 53.65 0.07 21.17
CA ASP A 965 53.35 1.25 21.99
C ASP A 965 53.44 2.60 21.26
N THR A 966 53.59 2.60 19.93
CA THR A 966 53.52 3.83 19.14
C THR A 966 52.06 4.32 19.11
N VAL A 967 51.85 5.60 19.41
CA VAL A 967 50.52 6.22 19.29
C VAL A 967 50.37 6.83 17.90
N VAL A 968 49.30 6.48 17.22
CA VAL A 968 49.01 6.91 15.85
C VAL A 968 47.59 7.46 15.74
N HIS A 969 47.43 8.49 14.93
CA HIS A 969 46.11 9.05 14.64
C HIS A 969 45.57 8.42 13.36
N VAL A 970 44.54 7.60 13.49
CA VAL A 970 43.86 6.95 12.38
C VAL A 970 42.77 7.88 11.89
N VAL A 971 42.87 8.35 10.65
CA VAL A 971 41.92 9.30 10.06
C VAL A 971 40.84 8.63 9.23
N GLU A 972 41.04 7.36 8.87
CA GLU A 972 40.12 6.60 8.05
C GLU A 972 40.25 5.12 8.39
N VAL A 973 39.12 4.41 8.52
CA VAL A 973 39.09 2.97 8.76
C VAL A 973 38.36 2.30 7.61
N VAL A 974 38.98 1.27 7.03
CA VAL A 974 38.40 0.48 5.95
C VAL A 974 38.39 -1.00 6.32
N HIS A 975 37.22 -1.60 6.19
CA HIS A 975 37.01 -3.03 6.39
C HIS A 975 37.26 -3.77 5.08
N ARG A 976 38.37 -4.50 5.01
CA ARG A 976 38.71 -5.32 3.85
C ARG A 976 38.34 -6.77 4.15
N LEU A 977 37.02 -7.05 4.12
CA LEU A 977 36.47 -8.36 4.45
C LEU A 977 37.06 -9.49 3.59
N GLN A 978 37.31 -9.22 2.30
CA GLN A 978 37.94 -10.17 1.37
C GLN A 978 39.41 -10.48 1.73
N GLU A 979 40.10 -9.56 2.42
CA GLU A 979 41.48 -9.74 2.90
C GLU A 979 41.56 -10.04 4.39
N ARG A 980 40.41 -10.18 5.06
CA ARG A 980 40.25 -10.53 6.47
C ARG A 980 41.03 -9.60 7.42
N ARG A 981 40.99 -8.30 7.11
CA ARG A 981 41.70 -7.24 7.86
C ARG A 981 40.82 -5.99 8.02
N VAL A 982 40.96 -5.34 9.17
CA VAL A 982 40.58 -3.92 9.33
C VAL A 982 41.85 -3.08 9.18
N ARG A 983 41.78 -2.04 8.36
CA ARG A 983 42.92 -1.18 8.02
C ARG A 983 42.63 0.25 8.45
N GLY A 984 43.62 0.89 9.06
CA GLY A 984 43.57 2.30 9.45
C GLY A 984 44.53 3.13 8.61
N ARG A 985 44.08 4.23 8.02
CA ARG A 985 44.95 5.22 7.39
C ARG A 985 45.47 6.17 8.46
N ILE A 986 46.79 6.33 8.52
CA ILE A 986 47.47 7.24 9.44
C ILE A 986 48.20 8.32 8.64
N GLU A 987 48.35 9.50 9.22
CA GLU A 987 48.93 10.66 8.53
C GLU A 987 50.45 10.77 8.70
N SER A 988 51.03 10.16 9.73
CA SER A 988 52.47 10.25 10.03
C SER A 988 53.02 8.96 10.65
N PRO A 989 53.89 8.21 9.95
CA PRO A 989 54.17 8.34 8.51
C PRO A 989 52.89 8.04 7.69
N ALA A 990 52.70 8.73 6.58
CA ALA A 990 51.50 8.60 5.76
C ALA A 990 51.39 7.20 5.15
N GLY A 991 50.30 6.49 5.46
CA GLY A 991 50.04 5.16 4.90
C GLY A 991 49.01 4.38 5.70
N TRP A 992 48.93 3.08 5.46
CA TRP A 992 47.92 2.20 6.03
C TRP A 992 48.54 1.19 6.98
N ILE A 993 48.00 1.10 8.19
CA ILE A 993 48.34 0.07 9.18
C ILE A 993 47.23 -0.97 9.28
N SER A 994 47.55 -2.16 9.81
CA SER A 994 46.52 -3.13 10.21
C SER A 994 46.08 -2.81 11.63
N LEU A 995 44.77 -2.81 11.88
CA LEU A 995 44.20 -2.59 13.21
C LEU A 995 43.78 -3.93 13.85
N LEU A 996 43.11 -4.79 13.08
CA LEU A 996 42.54 -6.05 13.56
C LEU A 996 42.64 -7.17 12.52
N ASP A 997 42.97 -8.38 13.01
CA ASP A 997 42.80 -9.64 12.27
C ASP A 997 41.36 -10.13 12.48
N ILE A 998 40.59 -10.26 11.40
CA ILE A 998 39.19 -10.65 11.52
C ILE A 998 39.07 -12.13 11.94
N ASP A 999 39.98 -12.99 11.45
CA ASP A 999 39.92 -14.43 11.72
C ASP A 999 40.35 -14.74 13.16
N GLU A 1000 41.53 -14.26 13.54
CA GLU A 1000 42.12 -14.56 14.84
C GLU A 1000 41.54 -13.67 15.95
N GLY A 1001 41.02 -12.48 15.61
CA GLY A 1001 40.56 -11.49 16.59
C GLY A 1001 41.71 -10.75 17.29
N SER A 1002 42.96 -11.02 16.89
CA SER A 1002 44.14 -10.35 17.42
C SER A 1002 44.25 -8.93 16.89
N ARG A 1003 44.50 -7.97 17.80
CA ARG A 1003 44.72 -6.57 17.45
C ARG A 1003 46.20 -6.23 17.31
N TRP A 1004 46.44 -5.31 16.39
CA TRP A 1004 47.72 -4.62 16.22
C TRP A 1004 47.70 -3.21 16.78
N ALA A 1005 46.50 -2.63 16.95
CA ALA A 1005 46.30 -1.30 17.48
C ALA A 1005 44.96 -1.22 18.23
N ASP A 1006 44.96 -0.57 19.39
CA ASP A 1006 43.80 -0.40 20.25
C ASP A 1006 43.43 1.09 20.36
N LYS A 1007 42.14 1.41 20.15
CA LYS A 1007 41.65 2.80 20.19
C LYS A 1007 41.67 3.34 21.62
N GLN A 1008 42.24 4.52 21.83
CA GLN A 1008 42.17 5.21 23.11
C GLN A 1008 40.80 5.91 23.26
N LEU A 1009 40.14 5.68 24.40
CA LEU A 1009 38.89 6.36 24.76
C LEU A 1009 39.22 7.75 25.32
N ASP A 1010 38.52 8.77 24.83
CA ASP A 1010 38.83 10.18 25.13
C ASP A 1010 38.47 10.55 26.58
N ALA A 1011 39.40 11.19 27.27
CA ALA A 1011 39.39 11.41 28.72
C ALA A 1011 38.64 12.66 29.19
N SER A 1012 37.56 13.07 28.49
CA SER A 1012 36.84 14.32 28.80
C SER A 1012 35.50 14.15 29.54
N ASN A 1013 35.19 12.97 30.07
CA ASN A 1013 34.01 12.74 30.93
C ASN A 1013 34.42 12.67 32.41
N GLU A 1014 34.43 13.82 33.08
CA GLU A 1014 34.75 14.02 34.52
C GLU A 1014 33.70 13.45 35.50
N TRP A 1015 33.34 12.15 35.40
CA TRP A 1015 32.53 11.49 36.44
C TRP A 1015 33.23 10.28 37.11
N ILE A 1016 34.43 9.92 36.68
CA ILE A 1016 35.21 8.78 37.21
C ILE A 1016 36.32 9.26 38.16
N ALA A 1017 36.00 10.13 39.11
CA ALA A 1017 36.95 10.59 40.14
C ALA A 1017 36.49 10.35 41.58
N GLN A 1018 35.46 9.53 41.82
CA GLN A 1018 34.92 9.29 43.17
C GLN A 1018 34.85 7.81 43.63
N ILE A 1019 35.63 6.89 43.04
CA ILE A 1019 35.71 5.52 43.60
C ILE A 1019 37.15 5.23 44.08
N PRO A 1020 37.36 4.91 45.37
CA PRO A 1020 38.69 4.70 45.93
C PRO A 1020 39.34 3.41 45.45
N SER A 1021 40.67 3.43 45.44
CA SER A 1021 41.56 2.34 45.07
C SER A 1021 41.38 1.07 45.89
N ALA A 1022 41.15 -0.06 45.23
CA ALA A 1022 41.36 -1.39 45.77
C ALA A 1022 42.46 -2.11 44.97
N GLY A 1023 43.67 -2.06 45.51
CA GLY A 1023 44.74 -2.98 45.15
C GLY A 1023 44.55 -4.33 45.84
N SER A 1024 44.99 -5.38 45.15
CA SER A 1024 45.12 -6.78 45.56
C SER A 1024 43.81 -7.57 45.71
N ILE A 1025 43.59 -8.52 44.81
CA ILE A 1025 43.78 -9.96 45.04
C ILE A 1025 43.79 -10.65 43.67
N ALA A 1026 44.77 -11.53 43.49
CA ALA A 1026 44.95 -12.34 42.29
C ALA A 1026 44.01 -13.55 42.26
N ALA A 1027 43.83 -14.07 41.04
CA ALA A 1027 43.33 -15.40 40.66
C ALA A 1027 41.81 -15.64 40.69
N GLY A 1028 41.26 -15.91 39.49
CA GLY A 1028 39.95 -16.53 39.26
C GLY A 1028 38.92 -15.61 38.64
N GLY A 1029 38.49 -15.91 37.40
CA GLY A 1029 37.33 -15.26 36.77
C GLY A 1029 37.51 -14.93 35.30
N LEU A 1030 37.69 -15.95 34.45
CA LEU A 1030 37.59 -15.84 32.97
C LEU A 1030 36.31 -16.51 32.45
N GLU A 1031 35.27 -16.67 33.28
CA GLU A 1031 33.99 -17.29 32.87
C GLU A 1031 32.78 -16.34 32.89
N ASP A 1032 32.84 -15.17 33.53
CA ASP A 1032 31.67 -14.28 33.65
C ASP A 1032 31.52 -13.24 32.51
N CYS A 1033 32.12 -13.49 31.33
CA CYS A 1033 31.94 -12.63 30.14
C CYS A 1033 31.40 -13.37 28.91
N LEU A 1034 30.91 -14.60 29.08
CA LEU A 1034 30.31 -15.39 27.99
C LEU A 1034 28.79 -15.64 28.14
N SER A 1035 28.08 -14.87 28.98
CA SER A 1035 26.62 -15.03 29.18
C SER A 1035 25.78 -13.75 29.08
N LEU A 1036 26.20 -12.75 28.30
CA LEU A 1036 25.34 -11.62 27.90
C LEU A 1036 25.14 -11.58 26.39
#